data_AF-A0A367FGS1-F1
#
_entry.id   AF-A0A367FGS1-F1
#
_cell.length_a   1.000
_cell.length_b   1.000
_cell.length_c   1.000
_cell.angle_alpha   90.00
_cell.angle_beta   90.00
_cell.angle_gamma   90.00
#
_symmetry.space_group_name_H-M   'P 1'
#
loop_
_entity.id
_entity.type
_entity.pdbx_description
1 polymer ?
#
loop_
_entity_poly.entity_id
_entity_poly.type
_entity_poly.pdbx_seq_one_letter_code
_entity_poly.pdbx_strand_id
1 'polypeptide(L)'
;MALALGVLAILGCLIGPALAATGGASPAGLNAADRSGTLSAAGSVSGTTGAGRVVVIGVPGLRWADLSAEGTPNLWALVGRGASASMSIRAYPRPDRASTCPVAGWLTVSAGRRAGSAALECALPPVPVGSGDGGPATVPGWADLRSFNAATSYRAALGTLGQAVRDAGGTVAAVGPGAALAAADRSGNIQKYADTITKLGDLSRYSLVITDIDDLAQAWQNPTATRPASRPGDPAPGTTTTPPAELESRNEAPPQGDLVDPARAAALAGVDRRVGEVLRLVPAGATTLVAGLSDVSAAAHLHVALAAGPSPAGRPYEPGHLTASSTRQDGLVTITDLTTTVLDTLGVPVPTGTVGRPWLPGGPAPASIHETVRELADADLASRVLVEVRGPFFAVFVAVQLLFYGLAALAVRRRKGGARVLAATRVMAVASGAVAVSTFLAQLVPWWNLGHPMAALIVTIMCLAGLLAALAFAGPWRSHVLGPLTVVAGVTSLALLFDVLTGSRLQVNAVTGYEPVTGGRFYGFSNIAFAVYATGTILALAGVAQALVDRGRRRLALVVCLAYGLPAIFADGWPSWGADFGGVPAFVLGFAVFMMLLSGRRITFSRLVVVGVAGVALIAVIAFADRLRPAEQRTHLGAFAQQVVDGEALPVVGRKLGAMLGITIGNWQLSLLSLVALAFLYFVLARPSRWGASALSLAYERAPALHAGLFGTLTAALAGFLLNDSGIAIPAMALTVAVPLTLAASVRAVLLAQPTTPGRPSASAEATAPPGPSTR
;
A
#
# COMPACT_ATOMS: atom_id res chain seq x y z
N MET A 1 11.19 -33.14 -14.91
CA MET A 1 11.89 -32.33 -15.93
C MET A 1 10.94 -31.33 -16.59
N ALA A 2 9.78 -31.74 -17.11
CA ALA A 2 8.76 -30.82 -17.65
C ALA A 2 8.23 -29.77 -16.64
N LEU A 3 8.05 -30.14 -15.36
CA LEU A 3 7.64 -29.18 -14.31
C LEU A 3 8.76 -28.17 -13.95
N ALA A 4 10.03 -28.57 -14.10
CA ALA A 4 11.19 -27.69 -13.87
C ALA A 4 11.42 -26.75 -15.06
N LEU A 5 11.10 -27.19 -16.28
CA LEU A 5 11.04 -26.37 -17.50
C LEU A 5 9.89 -25.36 -17.46
N GLY A 6 8.73 -25.73 -16.90
CA GLY A 6 7.62 -24.78 -16.68
C GLY A 6 7.96 -23.69 -15.66
N VAL A 7 8.73 -24.00 -14.62
CA VAL A 7 9.19 -23.02 -13.61
C VAL A 7 10.38 -22.20 -14.10
N LEU A 8 11.29 -22.77 -14.91
CA LEU A 8 12.31 -22.02 -15.65
C LEU A 8 11.70 -21.13 -16.74
N ALA A 9 10.51 -21.46 -17.26
CA ALA A 9 9.74 -20.57 -18.13
C ALA A 9 9.05 -19.46 -17.33
N ILE A 10 8.60 -19.69 -16.10
CA ILE A 10 8.03 -18.63 -15.23
C ILE A 10 9.14 -17.71 -14.67
N LEU A 11 10.26 -18.26 -14.19
CA LEU A 11 11.48 -17.49 -13.88
C LEU A 11 12.09 -16.85 -15.13
N GLY A 12 12.01 -17.52 -16.28
CA GLY A 12 12.44 -17.03 -17.59
C GLY A 12 11.55 -15.90 -18.11
N CYS A 13 10.25 -15.90 -17.81
CA CYS A 13 9.34 -14.78 -18.07
C CYS A 13 9.53 -13.62 -17.08
N LEU A 14 10.05 -13.87 -15.88
CA LEU A 14 10.53 -12.83 -14.96
C LEU A 14 11.86 -12.20 -15.40
N ILE A 15 12.66 -12.91 -16.20
CA ILE A 15 13.98 -12.46 -16.70
C ILE A 15 13.91 -11.95 -18.15
N GLY A 16 12.98 -12.47 -18.97
CA GLY A 16 12.86 -12.24 -20.41
C GLY A 16 12.63 -10.78 -20.82
N PRO A 17 11.75 -10.01 -20.14
CA PRO A 17 11.59 -8.59 -20.44
C PRO A 17 12.81 -7.76 -20.03
N ALA A 18 13.62 -8.22 -19.06
CA ALA A 18 14.81 -7.51 -18.59
C ALA A 18 16.05 -7.72 -19.49
N LEU A 19 16.14 -8.84 -20.22
CA LEU A 19 17.20 -9.04 -21.22
C LEU A 19 16.86 -8.48 -22.61
N ALA A 20 15.58 -8.32 -22.96
CA ALA A 20 15.21 -7.63 -24.21
C ALA A 20 15.39 -6.10 -24.13
N ALA A 21 15.43 -5.52 -22.93
CA ALA A 21 15.67 -4.10 -22.70
C ALA A 21 17.16 -3.73 -22.51
N THR A 22 18.10 -4.69 -22.60
CA THR A 22 19.54 -4.44 -22.45
C THR A 22 20.35 -4.58 -23.75
N GLY A 23 19.69 -4.74 -24.89
CA GLY A 23 20.33 -4.86 -26.21
C GLY A 23 20.68 -3.54 -26.92
N GLY A 24 20.84 -2.42 -26.21
CA GLY A 24 20.99 -1.09 -26.84
C GLY A 24 21.95 -0.09 -26.20
N ALA A 25 22.80 -0.49 -25.24
CA ALA A 25 23.80 0.42 -24.66
C ALA A 25 25.20 -0.20 -24.75
N SER A 26 25.92 0.12 -25.84
CA SER A 26 27.37 -0.11 -25.89
C SER A 26 28.11 0.91 -25.01
N PRO A 27 29.22 0.51 -24.36
CA PRO A 27 29.96 1.36 -23.43
C PRO A 27 31.00 2.19 -24.17
N ALA A 28 30.92 3.52 -24.08
CA ALA A 28 32.00 4.41 -24.51
C ALA A 28 32.79 4.85 -23.27
N GLY A 29 34.08 4.52 -23.28
CA GLY A 29 34.98 4.57 -22.16
C GLY A 29 35.29 5.97 -21.63
N LEU A 30 35.77 5.96 -20.38
CA LEU A 30 36.64 6.99 -19.83
C LEU A 30 37.73 7.37 -20.84
N ASN A 31 37.81 8.67 -21.16
CA ASN A 31 39.09 9.31 -21.42
C ASN A 31 39.02 10.75 -20.92
N ALA A 32 39.85 11.02 -19.92
CA ALA A 32 40.25 12.37 -19.56
C ALA A 32 41.10 12.92 -20.72
N ALA A 33 40.67 14.04 -21.30
CA ALA A 33 41.53 14.90 -22.08
C ALA A 33 41.11 16.36 -21.86
N ASP A 34 42.07 17.07 -21.29
CA ASP A 34 42.14 18.48 -20.98
C ASP A 34 41.77 19.38 -22.16
N ARG A 35 40.75 20.23 -22.00
CA ARG A 35 40.58 21.49 -22.74
C ARG A 35 39.93 22.54 -21.84
N SER A 36 40.79 23.26 -21.14
CA SER A 36 40.59 24.64 -20.72
C SER A 36 39.85 25.48 -21.77
N GLY A 37 38.69 26.00 -21.39
CA GLY A 37 37.86 26.91 -22.18
C GLY A 37 36.85 27.62 -21.30
N THR A 38 37.32 28.64 -20.57
CA THR A 38 36.59 29.82 -20.06
C THR A 38 35.10 29.65 -19.72
N LEU A 39 34.82 29.52 -18.42
CA LEU A 39 33.54 29.83 -17.80
C LEU A 39 33.10 31.26 -18.17
N SER A 40 32.08 31.39 -19.01
CA SER A 40 31.30 32.63 -19.15
C SER A 40 30.00 32.49 -18.37
N ALA A 41 29.92 33.21 -17.26
CA ALA A 41 28.66 33.49 -16.58
C ALA A 41 27.81 34.43 -17.46
N ALA A 42 26.71 33.91 -18.00
CA ALA A 42 25.49 34.62 -18.42
C ALA A 42 24.58 33.59 -19.13
N GLY A 43 23.26 33.54 -18.94
CA GLY A 43 22.41 34.54 -18.34
C GLY A 43 21.12 33.94 -17.76
N SER A 44 20.57 34.73 -16.85
CA SER A 44 19.14 34.79 -16.57
C SER A 44 18.33 34.66 -17.86
N VAL A 45 17.67 33.51 -18.04
CA VAL A 45 16.58 33.41 -18.99
C VAL A 45 15.38 34.15 -18.37
N SER A 46 15.42 35.47 -18.47
CA SER A 46 14.21 36.29 -18.53
C SER A 46 13.59 36.05 -19.90
N GLY A 47 12.97 34.88 -20.06
CA GLY A 47 11.97 34.64 -21.08
C GLY A 47 10.63 34.88 -20.43
N THR A 48 9.90 35.90 -20.88
CA THR A 48 8.47 36.05 -20.61
C THR A 48 7.71 34.87 -21.21
N THR A 49 7.69 33.73 -20.53
CA THR A 49 6.69 32.68 -20.75
C THR A 49 5.37 33.23 -20.24
N GLY A 50 4.40 33.44 -21.13
CA GLY A 50 3.04 33.75 -20.70
C GLY A 50 2.60 32.71 -19.67
N ALA A 51 2.14 33.18 -18.50
CA ALA A 51 1.70 32.31 -17.42
C ALA A 51 0.76 31.22 -17.97
N GLY A 52 1.01 29.96 -17.60
CA GLY A 52 0.15 28.85 -17.99
C GLY A 52 -1.31 29.12 -17.62
N ARG A 53 -2.25 28.45 -18.27
CA ARG A 53 -3.67 28.49 -17.91
C ARG A 53 -4.13 27.09 -17.57
N VAL A 54 -4.89 26.95 -16.49
CA VAL A 54 -5.38 25.65 -16.03
C VAL A 54 -6.89 25.69 -15.84
N VAL A 55 -7.57 24.68 -16.39
CA VAL A 55 -8.99 24.42 -16.17
C VAL A 55 -9.13 23.08 -15.44
N VAL A 56 -9.64 23.12 -14.21
CA VAL A 56 -9.93 21.94 -13.40
C VAL A 56 -11.42 21.63 -13.45
N ILE A 57 -11.77 20.42 -13.81
CA ILE A 57 -13.15 19.90 -13.84
C ILE A 57 -13.24 18.81 -12.76
N GLY A 58 -13.83 19.17 -11.62
CA GLY A 58 -14.09 18.24 -10.53
C GLY A 58 -15.46 17.62 -10.68
N VAL A 59 -15.53 16.28 -10.61
CA VAL A 59 -16.77 15.52 -10.71
C VAL A 59 -16.90 14.58 -9.51
N PRO A 60 -17.51 15.02 -8.40
CA PRO A 60 -17.81 14.16 -7.26
C PRO A 60 -18.49 12.85 -7.69
N GLY A 61 -17.89 11.70 -7.38
CA GLY A 61 -18.48 10.39 -7.67
C GLY A 61 -18.13 9.74 -9.02
N LEU A 62 -17.32 10.39 -9.87
CA LEU A 62 -16.95 9.87 -11.20
C LEU A 62 -15.92 8.73 -11.11
N ARG A 63 -16.26 7.56 -11.67
CA ARG A 63 -15.47 6.32 -11.66
C ARG A 63 -15.17 5.86 -13.08
N TRP A 64 -14.15 5.02 -13.26
CA TRP A 64 -13.79 4.49 -14.58
C TRP A 64 -14.89 3.62 -15.21
N ALA A 65 -15.65 2.89 -14.39
CA ALA A 65 -16.80 2.09 -14.86
C ALA A 65 -17.94 2.95 -15.46
N ASP A 66 -17.93 4.27 -15.25
CA ASP A 66 -18.93 5.19 -15.81
C ASP A 66 -18.58 5.64 -17.24
N LEU A 67 -17.35 5.39 -17.70
CA LEU A 67 -16.87 5.87 -18.99
C LEU A 67 -17.26 4.89 -20.10
N SER A 68 -17.98 5.37 -21.11
CA SER A 68 -18.36 4.59 -22.29
C SER A 68 -18.48 5.49 -23.52
N ALA A 69 -18.24 4.93 -24.70
CA ALA A 69 -18.34 5.65 -25.97
C ALA A 69 -19.74 6.25 -26.21
N GLU A 70 -20.79 5.58 -25.74
CA GLU A 70 -22.18 5.97 -25.97
C GLU A 70 -22.73 6.88 -24.86
N GLY A 71 -22.48 6.55 -23.59
CA GLY A 71 -23.05 7.26 -22.44
C GLY A 71 -22.28 8.50 -22.01
N THR A 72 -20.97 8.54 -22.24
CA THR A 72 -20.08 9.64 -21.83
C THR A 72 -19.06 9.98 -22.94
N PRO A 73 -19.52 10.37 -24.13
CA PRO A 73 -18.66 10.56 -25.31
C PRO A 73 -17.60 11.66 -25.15
N ASN A 74 -17.85 12.73 -24.37
CA ASN A 74 -16.85 13.79 -24.18
C ASN A 74 -15.70 13.31 -23.28
N LEU A 75 -16.02 12.64 -22.16
CA LEU A 75 -15.03 12.01 -21.29
C LEU A 75 -14.27 10.90 -22.02
N TRP A 76 -14.97 10.07 -22.79
CA TRP A 76 -14.37 9.02 -23.61
C TRP A 76 -13.37 9.58 -24.64
N ALA A 77 -13.75 10.65 -25.35
CA ALA A 77 -12.86 11.32 -26.30
C ALA A 77 -11.64 11.95 -25.61
N LEU A 78 -11.77 12.41 -24.37
CA LEU A 78 -10.66 12.97 -23.61
C LEU A 78 -9.60 11.93 -23.25
N VAL A 79 -10.00 10.68 -22.93
CA VAL A 79 -9.07 9.55 -22.73
C VAL A 79 -8.18 9.36 -23.97
N GLY A 80 -8.75 9.46 -25.18
CA GLY A 80 -8.00 9.30 -26.42
C GLY A 80 -7.13 10.49 -26.83
N ARG A 81 -7.17 11.61 -26.10
CA ARG A 81 -6.43 12.84 -26.41
C ARG A 81 -5.44 13.24 -25.33
N GLY A 82 -5.49 12.60 -24.16
CA GLY A 82 -4.72 12.97 -22.99
C GLY A 82 -4.28 11.76 -22.17
N ALA A 83 -3.61 12.04 -21.07
CA ALA A 83 -3.10 11.01 -20.18
C ALA A 83 -4.14 10.66 -19.11
N SER A 84 -4.15 9.39 -18.70
CA SER A 84 -5.19 8.79 -17.83
C SER A 84 -4.62 8.04 -16.63
N ALA A 85 -5.25 8.16 -15.48
CA ALA A 85 -4.96 7.33 -14.31
C ALA A 85 -6.19 7.11 -13.43
N SER A 86 -6.12 6.07 -12.60
CA SER A 86 -6.92 5.95 -11.39
C SER A 86 -6.38 6.89 -10.31
N MET A 87 -7.27 7.48 -9.53
CA MET A 87 -6.91 8.43 -8.48
C MET A 87 -7.38 7.93 -7.12
N SER A 88 -6.43 7.86 -6.17
CA SER A 88 -6.74 7.69 -4.76
C SER A 88 -7.18 9.02 -4.16
N ILE A 89 -8.44 9.10 -3.72
CA ILE A 89 -9.07 10.33 -3.26
C ILE A 89 -9.06 10.49 -1.74
N ARG A 90 -8.20 9.75 -1.03
CA ARG A 90 -8.22 9.68 0.43
C ARG A 90 -8.05 11.06 1.07
N ALA A 91 -9.14 11.58 1.65
CA ALA A 91 -9.17 12.81 2.44
C ALA A 91 -8.97 12.53 3.95
N TYR A 92 -9.33 13.49 4.82
CA TYR A 92 -9.31 13.26 6.27
C TYR A 92 -10.19 12.07 6.65
N PRO A 93 -9.64 11.02 7.30
CA PRO A 93 -10.38 9.82 7.64
C PRO A 93 -11.42 10.11 8.72
N ARG A 94 -12.61 9.52 8.57
CA ARG A 94 -13.67 9.61 9.58
C ARG A 94 -13.85 8.31 10.35
N PRO A 95 -14.34 8.36 11.60
CA PRO A 95 -14.54 7.17 12.41
C PRO A 95 -15.65 6.25 11.88
N ASP A 96 -16.68 6.81 11.25
CA ASP A 96 -17.90 6.11 10.84
C ASP A 96 -17.83 5.55 9.40
N ARG A 97 -16.88 6.02 8.58
CA ARG A 97 -16.76 5.58 7.18
C ARG A 97 -15.36 5.67 6.61
N ALA A 98 -15.08 4.75 5.69
CA ALA A 98 -13.85 4.76 4.90
C ALA A 98 -13.92 5.68 3.66
N SER A 99 -15.10 6.12 3.24
CA SER A 99 -15.30 6.94 2.04
C SER A 99 -15.04 8.45 2.26
N THR A 100 -14.64 9.13 1.19
CA THR A 100 -14.39 10.57 1.14
C THR A 100 -15.64 11.30 0.65
N CYS A 101 -16.23 12.19 1.46
CA CYS A 101 -17.38 13.01 1.00
C CYS A 101 -16.96 14.14 0.05
N PRO A 102 -17.91 14.69 -0.73
CA PRO A 102 -17.70 15.85 -1.61
C PRO A 102 -16.95 17.01 -0.96
N VAL A 103 -17.39 17.47 0.21
CA VAL A 103 -16.74 18.59 0.94
C VAL A 103 -15.27 18.28 1.26
N ALA A 104 -14.97 17.07 1.76
CA ALA A 104 -13.61 16.69 2.12
C ALA A 104 -12.68 16.56 0.91
N GLY A 105 -13.22 16.07 -0.22
CA GLY A 105 -12.51 16.04 -1.51
C GLY A 105 -12.09 17.43 -1.96
N TRP A 106 -13.04 18.35 -2.07
CA TRP A 106 -12.78 19.73 -2.49
C TRP A 106 -11.85 20.50 -1.52
N LEU A 107 -12.01 20.33 -0.21
CA LEU A 107 -11.09 20.92 0.77
C LEU A 107 -9.68 20.35 0.68
N THR A 108 -9.53 19.08 0.29
CA THR A 108 -8.21 18.48 0.07
C THR A 108 -7.51 19.12 -1.14
N VAL A 109 -8.26 19.45 -2.20
CA VAL A 109 -7.75 20.23 -3.34
C VAL A 109 -7.37 21.66 -2.91
N SER A 110 -8.21 22.30 -2.08
CA SER A 110 -7.95 23.65 -1.52
C SER A 110 -6.62 23.73 -0.77
N ALA A 111 -6.32 22.70 0.03
CA ALA A 111 -5.16 22.67 0.91
C ALA A 111 -3.91 22.02 0.31
N GLY A 112 -4.05 21.17 -0.72
CA GLY A 112 -2.97 20.31 -1.22
C GLY A 112 -2.51 19.28 -0.16
N ARG A 113 -3.40 18.95 0.77
CA ARG A 113 -3.18 18.05 1.91
C ARG A 113 -4.52 17.52 2.38
N ARG A 114 -4.55 16.29 2.91
CA ARG A 114 -5.79 15.67 3.42
C ARG A 114 -6.53 16.60 4.37
N ALA A 115 -7.73 16.99 3.97
CA ALA A 115 -8.60 17.88 4.71
C ALA A 115 -10.00 17.25 4.87
N GLY A 116 -10.82 17.81 5.76
CA GLY A 116 -12.18 17.34 5.98
C GLY A 116 -13.06 18.38 6.66
N SER A 117 -14.22 17.94 7.11
CA SER A 117 -15.15 18.75 7.90
C SER A 117 -15.62 17.95 9.11
N ALA A 118 -16.13 18.67 10.13
CA ALA A 118 -16.72 18.06 11.31
C ALA A 118 -18.09 17.39 11.04
N ALA A 119 -18.71 17.70 9.90
CA ALA A 119 -20.02 17.16 9.54
C ALA A 119 -19.94 15.63 9.37
N LEU A 120 -20.78 14.91 10.11
CA LEU A 120 -20.87 13.45 10.03
C LEU A 120 -21.57 13.00 8.74
N GLU A 121 -22.48 13.82 8.22
CA GLU A 121 -23.19 13.56 6.97
C GLU A 121 -22.36 13.95 5.74
N CYS A 122 -22.54 13.22 4.63
CA CYS A 122 -22.00 13.65 3.34
C CYS A 122 -22.91 14.71 2.72
N ALA A 123 -22.93 15.90 3.32
CA ALA A 123 -23.63 17.04 2.75
C ALA A 123 -22.97 17.53 1.44
N LEU A 124 -23.76 18.15 0.56
CA LEU A 124 -23.23 18.93 -0.57
C LEU A 124 -22.38 20.11 -0.05
N PRO A 125 -21.41 20.59 -0.84
CA PRO A 125 -20.72 21.84 -0.55
C PRO A 125 -21.70 23.00 -0.36
N PRO A 126 -21.42 23.93 0.59
CA PRO A 126 -22.29 25.07 0.84
C PRO A 126 -22.28 26.03 -0.36
N VAL A 127 -23.46 26.56 -0.71
CA VAL A 127 -23.59 27.56 -1.77
C VAL A 127 -22.87 28.86 -1.35
N PRO A 128 -21.94 29.38 -2.16
CA PRO A 128 -21.24 30.64 -1.86
C PRO A 128 -22.18 31.84 -1.84
N VAL A 129 -21.83 32.85 -1.04
CA VAL A 129 -22.57 34.13 -0.96
C VAL A 129 -21.75 35.20 -1.65
N GLY A 130 -22.31 35.83 -2.69
CA GLY A 130 -21.58 36.79 -3.52
C GLY A 130 -22.48 37.81 -4.21
N SER A 131 -21.86 38.73 -4.95
CA SER A 131 -22.53 39.87 -5.59
C SER A 131 -23.17 39.55 -6.96
N GLY A 132 -23.45 38.28 -7.24
CA GLY A 132 -23.93 37.78 -8.55
C GLY A 132 -22.85 37.12 -9.40
N ASP A 133 -23.27 36.51 -10.51
CA ASP A 133 -22.40 35.75 -11.42
C ASP A 133 -21.27 36.61 -12.02
N GLY A 134 -20.05 36.07 -12.06
CA GLY A 134 -18.84 36.78 -12.48
C GLY A 134 -18.28 37.78 -11.46
N GLY A 135 -18.95 37.90 -10.29
CA GLY A 135 -18.54 38.74 -9.17
C GLY A 135 -17.75 37.99 -8.10
N PRO A 136 -17.21 38.71 -7.09
CA PRO A 136 -16.64 38.09 -5.90
C PRO A 136 -17.69 37.36 -5.07
N ALA A 137 -17.26 36.30 -4.39
CA ALA A 137 -18.08 35.52 -3.47
C ALA A 137 -17.29 35.06 -2.24
N THR A 138 -17.99 34.54 -1.25
CA THR A 138 -17.42 34.03 0.01
C THR A 138 -18.02 32.68 0.36
N VAL A 139 -17.22 31.80 0.95
CA VAL A 139 -17.69 30.48 1.40
C VAL A 139 -18.27 30.58 2.82
N PRO A 140 -19.56 30.25 3.04
CA PRO A 140 -20.13 30.21 4.38
C PRO A 140 -19.42 29.21 5.30
N GLY A 141 -19.28 29.54 6.59
CA GLY A 141 -18.70 28.64 7.59
C GLY A 141 -17.20 28.38 7.42
N TRP A 142 -16.47 29.16 6.61
CA TRP A 142 -15.06 28.94 6.33
C TRP A 142 -14.17 28.92 7.58
N ALA A 143 -14.47 29.75 8.58
CA ALA A 143 -13.74 29.79 9.85
C ALA A 143 -13.81 28.45 10.60
N ASP A 144 -14.99 27.80 10.59
CA ASP A 144 -15.19 26.49 11.24
C ASP A 144 -14.48 25.37 10.49
N LEU A 145 -14.51 25.41 9.15
CA LEU A 145 -13.73 24.49 8.32
C LEU A 145 -12.23 24.63 8.60
N ARG A 146 -11.72 25.86 8.74
CA ARG A 146 -10.32 26.13 9.07
C ARG A 146 -9.96 25.65 10.47
N SER A 147 -10.79 25.95 11.46
CA SER A 147 -10.52 25.58 12.86
C SER A 147 -10.48 24.06 13.03
N PHE A 148 -11.43 23.34 12.41
CA PHE A 148 -11.45 21.88 12.37
C PHE A 148 -10.14 21.33 11.79
N ASN A 149 -9.76 21.77 10.59
CA ASN A 149 -8.58 21.24 9.90
C ASN A 149 -7.27 21.57 10.63
N ALA A 150 -7.17 22.73 11.27
CA ALA A 150 -6.03 23.11 12.11
C ALA A 150 -5.87 22.20 13.35
N ALA A 151 -6.98 21.67 13.88
CA ALA A 151 -6.98 20.75 15.01
C ALA A 151 -6.65 19.28 14.62
N THR A 152 -6.77 18.92 13.34
CA THR A 152 -6.45 17.55 12.88
C THR A 152 -4.96 17.23 12.94
N SER A 153 -4.63 15.93 12.91
CA SER A 153 -3.23 15.46 12.78
C SER A 153 -2.56 15.90 11.47
N TYR A 154 -3.34 16.20 10.44
CA TYR A 154 -2.84 16.67 9.16
C TYR A 154 -2.59 18.17 9.14
N ARG A 155 -3.28 18.98 9.97
CA ARG A 155 -3.14 20.44 10.04
C ARG A 155 -3.25 21.11 8.66
N ALA A 156 -4.23 20.69 7.86
CA ALA A 156 -4.40 21.19 6.50
C ALA A 156 -4.71 22.70 6.50
N ALA A 157 -3.92 23.47 5.74
CA ALA A 157 -4.12 24.90 5.58
C ALA A 157 -5.08 25.16 4.41
N LEU A 158 -6.36 25.37 4.70
CA LEU A 158 -7.37 25.65 3.68
C LEU A 158 -7.09 26.96 2.93
N GLY A 159 -7.46 27.00 1.66
CA GLY A 159 -7.26 28.16 0.78
C GLY A 159 -5.84 28.35 0.27
N THR A 160 -4.99 27.33 0.42
CA THR A 160 -3.59 27.37 -0.02
C THR A 160 -3.49 27.53 -1.54
N LEU A 161 -4.29 26.78 -2.31
CA LEU A 161 -4.31 26.88 -3.77
C LEU A 161 -4.76 28.27 -4.24
N GLY A 162 -5.93 28.71 -3.79
CA GLY A 162 -6.50 30.00 -4.19
C GLY A 162 -5.63 31.20 -3.79
N GLN A 163 -5.00 31.14 -2.62
CA GLN A 163 -4.07 32.18 -2.16
C GLN A 163 -2.78 32.21 -2.99
N ALA A 164 -2.16 31.05 -3.24
CA ALA A 164 -0.88 30.99 -3.95
C ALA A 164 -0.99 31.55 -5.38
N VAL A 165 -2.07 31.25 -6.09
CA VAL A 165 -2.30 31.80 -7.43
C VAL A 165 -2.50 33.32 -7.38
N ARG A 166 -3.22 33.84 -6.36
CA ARG A 166 -3.41 35.29 -6.19
C ARG A 166 -2.12 36.02 -5.86
N ASP A 167 -1.32 35.46 -4.95
CA ASP A 167 -0.03 36.03 -4.55
C ASP A 167 0.93 36.11 -5.74
N ALA A 168 0.82 35.19 -6.70
CA ALA A 168 1.55 35.20 -7.97
C ALA A 168 0.93 36.15 -9.03
N GLY A 169 -0.10 36.93 -8.69
CA GLY A 169 -0.79 37.86 -9.59
C GLY A 169 -1.80 37.21 -10.53
N GLY A 170 -2.10 35.92 -10.36
CA GLY A 170 -3.10 35.18 -11.14
C GLY A 170 -4.53 35.47 -10.70
N THR A 171 -5.48 35.26 -11.61
CA THR A 171 -6.92 35.35 -11.30
C THR A 171 -7.54 33.96 -11.24
N VAL A 172 -8.25 33.67 -10.15
CA VAL A 172 -8.95 32.40 -9.89
C VAL A 172 -10.45 32.57 -10.06
N ALA A 173 -11.06 31.73 -10.89
CA ALA A 173 -12.51 31.63 -11.05
C ALA A 173 -13.04 30.26 -10.60
N ALA A 174 -14.21 30.28 -9.94
CA ALA A 174 -14.92 29.09 -9.49
C ALA A 174 -16.30 29.01 -10.17
N VAL A 175 -16.67 27.80 -10.59
CA VAL A 175 -18.00 27.48 -11.10
C VAL A 175 -18.64 26.42 -10.23
N GLY A 176 -19.67 26.80 -9.50
CA GLY A 176 -20.41 25.92 -8.59
C GLY A 176 -19.83 25.76 -7.17
N PRO A 177 -20.61 25.22 -6.22
CA PRO A 177 -20.30 25.25 -4.80
C PRO A 177 -19.03 24.51 -4.36
N GLY A 178 -18.74 23.34 -4.93
CA GLY A 178 -17.52 22.60 -4.62
C GLY A 178 -16.25 23.30 -5.12
N ALA A 179 -16.29 23.87 -6.31
CA ALA A 179 -15.19 24.63 -6.89
C ALA A 179 -14.85 25.85 -6.02
N ALA A 180 -15.85 26.48 -5.42
CA ALA A 180 -15.66 27.57 -4.48
C ALA A 180 -14.84 27.18 -3.25
N LEU A 181 -15.01 25.97 -2.70
CA LEU A 181 -14.18 25.46 -1.60
C LEU A 181 -12.69 25.35 -1.99
N ALA A 182 -12.40 24.92 -3.22
CA ALA A 182 -11.04 24.81 -3.71
C ALA A 182 -10.41 26.15 -4.13
N ALA A 183 -11.20 27.05 -4.72
CA ALA A 183 -10.77 28.34 -5.24
C ALA A 183 -10.62 29.44 -4.18
N ALA A 184 -11.29 29.29 -3.03
CA ALA A 184 -11.23 30.23 -1.94
C ALA A 184 -9.78 30.50 -1.49
N ASP A 185 -9.49 31.74 -1.11
CA ASP A 185 -8.24 32.07 -0.44
C ASP A 185 -8.28 31.68 1.04
N ARG A 186 -7.21 32.01 1.78
CA ARG A 186 -7.13 31.69 3.22
C ARG A 186 -8.23 32.32 4.06
N SER A 187 -8.86 33.39 3.56
CA SER A 187 -9.96 34.10 4.22
C SER A 187 -11.34 33.58 3.80
N GLY A 188 -11.41 32.66 2.83
CA GLY A 188 -12.67 32.11 2.33
C GLY A 188 -13.27 32.92 1.18
N ASN A 189 -12.53 33.90 0.65
CA ASN A 189 -13.00 34.78 -0.42
C ASN A 189 -12.65 34.20 -1.78
N ILE A 190 -13.48 34.42 -2.79
CA ILE A 190 -13.31 33.98 -4.17
C ILE A 190 -13.34 35.22 -5.06
N GLN A 191 -12.36 35.39 -5.96
CA GLN A 191 -12.28 36.56 -6.82
C GLN A 191 -13.43 36.60 -7.85
N LYS A 192 -13.74 35.45 -8.45
CA LYS A 192 -14.73 35.30 -9.50
C LYS A 192 -15.53 34.01 -9.28
N TYR A 193 -16.84 34.14 -9.11
CA TYR A 193 -17.73 33.01 -8.93
C TYR A 193 -18.89 33.10 -9.91
N ALA A 194 -19.31 31.97 -10.47
CA ALA A 194 -20.57 31.85 -11.21
C ALA A 194 -21.20 30.48 -10.98
N ASP A 195 -22.51 30.37 -11.16
CA ASP A 195 -23.19 29.08 -11.02
C ASP A 195 -22.96 28.17 -12.23
N THR A 196 -22.72 28.74 -13.41
CA THR A 196 -22.47 27.99 -14.66
C THR A 196 -21.29 28.58 -15.42
N ILE A 197 -20.57 27.70 -16.14
CA ILE A 197 -19.33 28.08 -16.86
C ILE A 197 -19.57 29.18 -17.90
N THR A 198 -20.73 29.17 -18.55
CA THR A 198 -21.13 30.16 -19.56
C THR A 198 -21.20 31.59 -19.00
N LYS A 199 -21.52 31.75 -17.72
CA LYS A 199 -21.64 33.05 -17.07
C LYS A 199 -20.29 33.66 -16.67
N LEU A 200 -19.19 32.89 -16.71
CA LEU A 200 -17.84 33.44 -16.54
C LEU A 200 -17.32 34.19 -17.77
N GLY A 201 -17.96 34.00 -18.94
CA GLY A 201 -17.54 34.58 -20.20
C GLY A 201 -16.25 33.95 -20.74
N ASP A 202 -15.35 34.79 -21.24
CA ASP A 202 -14.08 34.35 -21.83
C ASP A 202 -13.11 33.84 -20.76
N LEU A 203 -12.81 32.53 -20.81
CA LEU A 203 -11.93 31.87 -19.85
C LEU A 203 -10.46 32.28 -19.98
N SER A 204 -10.05 32.91 -21.09
CA SER A 204 -8.67 33.35 -21.31
C SER A 204 -8.19 34.42 -20.32
N ARG A 205 -9.14 35.06 -19.62
CA ARG A 205 -8.94 36.09 -18.60
C ARG A 205 -8.52 35.53 -17.24
N TYR A 206 -8.68 34.23 -17.03
CA TYR A 206 -8.37 33.58 -15.76
C TYR A 206 -7.09 32.76 -15.90
N SER A 207 -6.27 32.77 -14.85
CA SER A 207 -5.11 31.88 -14.75
C SER A 207 -5.58 30.48 -14.37
N LEU A 208 -6.55 30.40 -13.46
CA LEU A 208 -7.13 29.15 -12.96
C LEU A 208 -8.65 29.22 -12.98
N VAL A 209 -9.29 28.27 -13.66
CA VAL A 209 -10.73 28.03 -13.59
C VAL A 209 -10.96 26.68 -12.93
N ILE A 210 -11.79 26.63 -11.89
CA ILE A 210 -12.20 25.39 -11.22
C ILE A 210 -13.71 25.25 -11.40
N THR A 211 -14.16 24.10 -11.89
CA THR A 211 -15.56 23.80 -12.15
C THR A 211 -15.99 22.58 -11.36
N ASP A 212 -17.12 22.69 -10.67
CA ASP A 212 -17.80 21.59 -9.99
C ASP A 212 -18.97 21.09 -10.83
N ILE A 213 -18.94 19.80 -11.16
CA ILE A 213 -20.01 19.09 -11.87
C ILE A 213 -20.55 18.04 -10.92
N ASP A 214 -21.58 18.43 -10.16
CA ASP A 214 -22.08 17.72 -8.98
C ASP A 214 -23.31 16.85 -9.25
N ASP A 215 -23.68 16.56 -10.51
CA ASP A 215 -24.93 15.85 -10.87
C ASP A 215 -25.06 14.53 -10.08
N LEU A 216 -23.94 13.79 -9.97
CA LEU A 216 -23.88 12.52 -9.25
C LEU A 216 -24.05 12.70 -7.75
N ALA A 217 -23.43 13.73 -7.15
CA ALA A 217 -23.57 14.01 -5.73
C ALA A 217 -24.97 14.51 -5.38
N GLN A 218 -25.60 15.31 -6.25
CA GLN A 218 -26.98 15.76 -6.10
C GLN A 218 -27.96 14.59 -6.21
N ALA A 219 -27.80 13.74 -7.23
CA ALA A 219 -28.63 12.56 -7.42
C ALA A 219 -28.51 11.61 -6.21
N TRP A 220 -27.31 11.47 -5.64
CA TRP A 220 -27.09 10.63 -4.48
C TRP A 220 -27.74 11.20 -3.21
N GLN A 221 -27.74 12.52 -3.00
CA GLN A 221 -28.40 13.12 -1.84
C GLN A 221 -29.93 13.18 -1.95
N ASN A 222 -30.48 13.15 -3.16
CA ASN A 222 -31.93 13.22 -3.39
C ASN A 222 -32.43 12.06 -4.30
N PRO A 223 -32.38 10.79 -3.85
CA PRO A 223 -32.70 9.63 -4.71
C PRO A 223 -34.15 9.62 -5.23
N THR A 224 -35.07 10.22 -4.48
CA THR A 224 -36.51 10.28 -4.79
C THR A 224 -36.86 11.30 -5.87
N ALA A 225 -36.05 12.35 -6.08
CA ALA A 225 -36.26 13.34 -7.13
C ALA A 225 -35.96 12.80 -8.55
N THR A 226 -35.20 11.71 -8.65
CA THR A 226 -34.78 11.07 -9.91
C THR A 226 -35.70 9.93 -10.38
N ARG A 227 -36.83 9.68 -9.71
CA ARG A 227 -37.81 8.72 -10.23
C ARG A 227 -38.55 9.39 -11.41
N PRO A 228 -38.57 8.80 -12.62
CA PRO A 228 -39.33 9.39 -13.72
C PRO A 228 -40.78 9.53 -13.26
N ALA A 229 -41.36 10.72 -13.50
CA ALA A 229 -42.78 10.97 -13.23
C ALA A 229 -43.58 9.80 -13.81
N SER A 230 -44.38 9.16 -12.97
CA SER A 230 -45.33 8.14 -13.39
C SER A 230 -46.09 8.64 -14.62
N ARG A 231 -46.32 7.74 -15.59
CA ARG A 231 -47.09 8.07 -16.80
C ARG A 231 -48.43 8.71 -16.39
N PRO A 232 -48.95 9.68 -17.14
CA PRO A 232 -50.32 10.16 -16.93
C PRO A 232 -51.26 8.96 -17.08
N GLY A 233 -51.77 8.43 -15.97
CA GLY A 233 -52.56 7.20 -15.94
C GLY A 233 -52.37 6.31 -14.72
N ASP A 234 -51.32 6.48 -13.92
CA ASP A 234 -51.23 5.79 -12.62
C ASP A 234 -52.24 6.40 -11.63
N PRO A 235 -53.02 5.58 -10.90
CA PRO A 235 -54.02 6.10 -9.97
C PRO A 235 -53.33 6.92 -8.87
N ALA A 236 -53.81 8.14 -8.66
CA ALA A 236 -53.37 8.97 -7.55
C ALA A 236 -53.54 8.21 -6.22
N PRO A 237 -52.54 8.21 -5.31
CA PRO A 237 -52.74 7.63 -3.99
C PRO A 237 -53.89 8.36 -3.30
N GLY A 238 -54.91 7.58 -2.94
CA GLY A 238 -56.17 8.07 -2.41
C GLY A 238 -56.01 8.94 -1.17
N THR A 239 -56.87 9.95 -1.11
CA THR A 239 -57.15 10.80 0.05
C THR A 239 -57.62 9.95 1.23
N THR A 240 -56.73 9.65 2.17
CA THR A 240 -57.12 9.34 3.55
C THR A 240 -56.83 10.57 4.40
N THR A 241 -57.91 11.22 4.81
CA THR A 241 -57.96 12.32 5.76
C THR A 241 -57.46 11.84 7.14
N THR A 242 -56.31 12.35 7.58
CA THR A 242 -55.90 12.35 9.00
C THR A 242 -55.17 13.68 9.27
N PRO A 243 -55.39 14.37 10.40
CA PRO A 243 -54.94 15.76 10.58
C PRO A 243 -53.42 15.86 10.77
N PRO A 244 -52.80 17.04 10.53
CA PRO A 244 -51.36 17.21 10.59
C PRO A 244 -50.90 17.30 12.05
N ALA A 245 -50.22 16.26 12.52
CA ALA A 245 -49.41 16.31 13.73
C ALA A 245 -47.94 16.14 13.35
N GLU A 246 -47.13 17.08 13.84
CA GLU A 246 -45.69 16.99 14.07
C GLU A 246 -44.76 17.13 12.85
N LEU A 247 -44.39 18.40 12.67
CA LEU A 247 -43.08 18.87 12.25
C LEU A 247 -42.00 18.34 13.21
N GLU A 248 -41.68 17.05 13.18
CA GLU A 248 -40.57 16.46 13.95
C GLU A 248 -39.51 15.81 13.05
N SER A 249 -38.29 16.33 13.20
CA SER A 249 -37.00 15.76 12.80
C SER A 249 -36.89 15.18 11.39
N ARG A 250 -36.41 16.03 10.48
CA ARG A 250 -35.74 15.63 9.25
C ARG A 250 -34.36 15.04 9.59
N ASN A 251 -34.33 13.90 10.28
CA ASN A 251 -33.16 13.05 10.54
C ASN A 251 -33.25 11.81 9.65
N GLU A 252 -33.32 12.03 8.34
CA GLU A 252 -33.26 10.93 7.38
C GLU A 252 -31.78 10.65 7.12
N ALA A 253 -31.29 9.52 7.65
CA ALA A 253 -29.90 9.09 7.47
C ALA A 253 -29.54 9.08 5.97
N PRO A 254 -28.30 9.48 5.60
CA PRO A 254 -27.91 9.51 4.19
C PRO A 254 -28.09 8.14 3.55
N PRO A 255 -28.42 8.07 2.25
CA PRO A 255 -28.59 6.79 1.55
C PRO A 255 -27.30 5.97 1.68
N GLN A 256 -27.40 4.85 2.37
CA GLN A 256 -26.27 3.97 2.66
C GLN A 256 -25.86 3.09 1.47
N GLY A 257 -26.56 3.22 0.33
CA GLY A 257 -26.30 2.47 -0.90
C GLY A 257 -25.85 3.35 -2.06
N ASP A 258 -25.24 2.71 -3.06
CA ASP A 258 -24.95 3.33 -4.35
C ASP A 258 -26.24 3.72 -5.09
N LEU A 259 -26.14 4.69 -6.01
CA LEU A 259 -27.22 5.03 -6.93
C LEU A 259 -27.65 3.80 -7.75
N VAL A 260 -28.96 3.65 -7.95
CA VAL A 260 -29.50 2.62 -8.87
C VAL A 260 -29.11 2.97 -10.30
N ASP A 261 -28.73 1.97 -11.11
CA ASP A 261 -28.12 2.14 -12.43
C ASP A 261 -28.81 3.17 -13.35
N PRO A 262 -30.16 3.23 -13.47
CA PRO A 262 -30.81 4.22 -14.34
C PRO A 262 -30.65 5.66 -13.86
N ALA A 263 -30.70 5.89 -12.53
CA ALA A 263 -30.51 7.21 -11.95
C ALA A 263 -29.06 7.68 -12.08
N ARG A 264 -28.10 6.75 -11.90
CA ARG A 264 -26.69 7.01 -12.15
C ARG A 264 -26.43 7.33 -13.62
N ALA A 265 -26.99 6.55 -14.55
CA ALA A 265 -26.84 6.78 -15.99
C ALA A 265 -27.40 8.15 -16.44
N ALA A 266 -28.57 8.55 -15.92
CA ALA A 266 -29.13 9.87 -16.19
C ALA A 266 -28.25 11.01 -15.66
N ALA A 267 -27.74 10.88 -14.43
CA ALA A 267 -26.80 11.85 -13.86
C ALA A 267 -25.50 11.92 -14.69
N LEU A 268 -24.96 10.77 -15.14
CA LEU A 268 -23.75 10.70 -15.97
C LEU A 268 -23.91 11.39 -17.33
N ALA A 269 -25.09 11.26 -17.97
CA ALA A 269 -25.38 12.00 -19.20
C ALA A 269 -25.37 13.52 -18.95
N GLY A 270 -25.87 13.96 -17.79
CA GLY A 270 -25.76 15.34 -17.32
C GLY A 270 -24.32 15.79 -17.13
N VAL A 271 -23.51 14.97 -16.44
CA VAL A 271 -22.07 15.20 -16.23
C VAL A 271 -21.36 15.38 -17.57
N ASP A 272 -21.48 14.43 -18.49
CA ASP A 272 -20.73 14.45 -19.76
C ASP A 272 -21.10 15.66 -20.63
N ARG A 273 -22.38 16.04 -20.66
CA ARG A 273 -22.84 17.26 -21.33
C ARG A 273 -22.17 18.51 -20.74
N ARG A 274 -22.13 18.62 -19.40
CA ARG A 274 -21.49 19.76 -18.71
C ARG A 274 -19.97 19.78 -18.90
N VAL A 275 -19.32 18.60 -18.91
CA VAL A 275 -17.91 18.46 -19.29
C VAL A 275 -17.69 18.97 -20.71
N GLY A 276 -18.52 18.55 -21.68
CA GLY A 276 -18.45 19.02 -23.06
C GLY A 276 -18.72 20.52 -23.24
N GLU A 277 -19.54 21.14 -22.39
CA GLU A 277 -19.72 22.60 -22.31
C GLU A 277 -18.43 23.30 -21.88
N VAL A 278 -17.76 22.81 -20.82
CA VAL A 278 -16.49 23.37 -20.36
C VAL A 278 -15.41 23.19 -21.42
N LEU A 279 -15.24 21.98 -21.98
CA LEU A 279 -14.20 21.67 -22.97
C LEU A 279 -14.25 22.55 -24.22
N ARG A 280 -15.45 22.98 -24.64
CA ARG A 280 -15.62 23.90 -25.78
C ARG A 280 -15.16 25.33 -25.49
N LEU A 281 -15.09 25.72 -24.21
CA LEU A 281 -14.67 27.05 -23.76
C LEU A 281 -13.21 27.09 -23.30
N VAL A 282 -12.53 25.94 -23.20
CA VAL A 282 -11.13 25.86 -22.80
C VAL A 282 -10.26 26.62 -23.82
N PRO A 283 -9.46 27.62 -23.39
CA PRO A 283 -8.57 28.35 -24.29
C PRO A 283 -7.51 27.45 -24.92
N ALA A 284 -7.11 27.75 -26.15
CA ALA A 284 -5.99 27.06 -26.80
C ALA A 284 -4.71 27.19 -25.94
N GLY A 285 -3.99 26.07 -25.76
CA GLY A 285 -2.78 26.02 -24.93
C GLY A 285 -3.03 26.00 -23.42
N ALA A 286 -4.28 25.94 -22.96
CA ALA A 286 -4.58 25.68 -21.55
C ALA A 286 -4.47 24.18 -21.22
N THR A 287 -4.11 23.88 -19.98
CA THR A 287 -4.10 22.52 -19.43
C THR A 287 -5.46 22.22 -18.84
N THR A 288 -6.05 21.10 -19.25
CA THR A 288 -7.33 20.61 -18.72
C THR A 288 -7.08 19.43 -17.80
N LEU A 289 -7.59 19.50 -16.57
CA LEU A 289 -7.50 18.43 -15.58
C LEU A 289 -8.92 18.00 -15.20
N VAL A 290 -9.28 16.73 -15.40
CA VAL A 290 -10.56 16.16 -14.93
C VAL A 290 -10.28 15.21 -13.78
N ALA A 291 -11.02 15.36 -12.69
CA ALA A 291 -10.78 14.61 -11.47
C ALA A 291 -12.10 14.18 -10.82
N GLY A 292 -12.26 12.89 -10.51
CA GLY A 292 -13.32 12.42 -9.63
C GLY A 292 -12.94 12.69 -8.18
N LEU A 293 -13.59 13.63 -7.50
CA LEU A 293 -13.04 14.21 -6.25
C LEU A 293 -13.54 13.59 -4.95
N SER A 294 -14.56 12.75 -5.00
CA SER A 294 -15.16 12.15 -3.82
C SER A 294 -15.92 10.88 -4.15
N ASP A 295 -16.20 10.09 -3.13
CA ASP A 295 -17.19 9.03 -3.20
C ASP A 295 -18.60 9.65 -3.16
N VAL A 296 -19.54 9.01 -3.86
CA VAL A 296 -20.99 9.21 -3.76
C VAL A 296 -21.65 7.87 -3.42
N SER A 297 -21.02 7.21 -2.45
CA SER A 297 -21.24 5.82 -2.06
C SER A 297 -20.73 5.58 -0.65
N ALA A 298 -21.23 4.50 -0.03
CA ALA A 298 -20.65 4.00 1.21
C ALA A 298 -19.29 3.32 0.98
N ALA A 299 -19.13 2.64 -0.16
CA ALA A 299 -17.85 2.05 -0.57
C ALA A 299 -16.87 3.13 -1.03
N ALA A 300 -15.58 2.90 -0.78
CA ALA A 300 -14.51 3.74 -1.27
C ALA A 300 -14.01 3.24 -2.63
N HIS A 301 -13.77 4.16 -3.56
CA HIS A 301 -13.35 3.84 -4.93
C HIS A 301 -12.05 4.54 -5.35
N LEU A 302 -11.43 4.01 -6.39
CA LEU A 302 -10.52 4.76 -7.25
C LEU A 302 -11.33 5.55 -8.28
N HIS A 303 -10.92 6.79 -8.50
CA HIS A 303 -11.64 7.74 -9.33
C HIS A 303 -10.89 8.10 -10.60
N VAL A 304 -11.60 8.71 -11.55
CA VAL A 304 -11.01 9.16 -12.81
C VAL A 304 -10.05 10.31 -12.56
N ALA A 305 -8.85 10.22 -13.14
CA ALA A 305 -7.95 11.35 -13.38
C ALA A 305 -7.57 11.41 -14.86
N LEU A 306 -7.86 12.54 -15.51
CA LEU A 306 -7.50 12.82 -16.90
C LEU A 306 -6.75 14.14 -16.97
N ALA A 307 -5.72 14.21 -17.81
CA ALA A 307 -5.06 15.46 -18.12
C ALA A 307 -4.82 15.59 -19.63
N ALA A 308 -5.04 16.79 -20.17
CA ALA A 308 -4.78 17.12 -21.56
C ALA A 308 -4.14 18.52 -21.65
N GLY A 309 -3.39 18.77 -22.72
CA GLY A 309 -2.67 20.04 -22.93
C GLY A 309 -1.25 20.00 -22.34
N PRO A 310 -0.60 21.15 -22.12
CA PRO A 310 0.76 21.22 -21.58
C PRO A 310 0.86 20.59 -20.18
N SER A 311 1.94 19.86 -19.90
CA SER A 311 2.25 19.36 -18.54
C SER A 311 3.28 20.24 -17.83
N PRO A 312 3.38 20.17 -16.50
CA PRO A 312 4.47 20.79 -15.73
C PRO A 312 5.88 20.48 -16.24
N ALA A 313 6.09 19.32 -16.88
CA ALA A 313 7.38 18.93 -17.45
C ALA A 313 7.66 19.53 -18.83
N GLY A 314 6.82 20.44 -19.34
CA GLY A 314 6.99 21.11 -20.62
C GLY A 314 6.58 20.29 -21.85
N ARG A 315 6.49 18.96 -21.74
CA ARG A 315 5.86 18.08 -22.74
C ARG A 315 4.33 18.06 -22.59
N PRO A 316 3.54 17.91 -23.66
CA PRO A 316 2.09 17.77 -23.53
C PRO A 316 1.70 16.44 -22.87
N TYR A 317 0.52 16.40 -22.25
CA TYR A 317 -0.16 15.17 -21.89
C TYR A 317 -0.69 14.51 -23.17
N GLU A 318 0.01 13.50 -23.65
CA GLU A 318 -0.39 12.66 -24.78
C GLU A 318 -1.17 11.43 -24.30
N PRO A 319 -1.85 10.69 -25.21
CA PRO A 319 -2.49 9.42 -24.90
C PRO A 319 -1.51 8.46 -24.20
N GLY A 320 -1.80 8.10 -22.96
CA GLY A 320 -0.91 7.33 -22.11
C GLY A 320 -1.37 7.33 -20.66
N HIS A 321 -0.57 6.76 -19.77
CA HIS A 321 -0.85 6.83 -18.34
C HIS A 321 -0.41 8.17 -17.74
N LEU A 322 -1.09 8.62 -16.68
CA LEU A 322 -0.53 9.60 -15.75
C LEU A 322 0.30 8.90 -14.70
N THR A 323 1.32 9.60 -14.21
CA THR A 323 2.17 9.15 -13.10
C THR A 323 2.46 10.32 -12.17
N ALA A 324 2.83 10.03 -10.93
CA ALA A 324 3.26 11.03 -9.97
C ALA A 324 4.33 10.45 -9.04
N SER A 325 5.28 11.27 -8.56
CA SER A 325 6.33 10.79 -7.65
C SER A 325 5.80 10.43 -6.25
N SER A 326 4.57 10.83 -5.93
CA SER A 326 3.81 10.45 -4.73
C SER A 326 3.44 8.96 -4.72
N THR A 327 3.05 8.41 -5.87
CA THR A 327 2.64 7.00 -6.03
C THR A 327 3.74 6.15 -6.61
N ARG A 328 4.52 6.69 -7.55
CA ARG A 328 5.50 5.98 -8.40
C ARG A 328 4.91 4.78 -9.14
N GLN A 329 3.63 4.87 -9.43
CA GLN A 329 2.88 3.89 -10.18
C GLN A 329 2.31 4.58 -11.42
N ASP A 330 2.59 4.02 -12.59
CA ASP A 330 1.90 4.45 -13.80
C ASP A 330 0.43 4.07 -13.69
N GLY A 331 -0.44 4.98 -14.12
CA GLY A 331 -1.90 4.79 -14.06
C GLY A 331 -2.49 4.98 -12.66
N LEU A 332 -1.71 5.48 -11.69
CA LEU A 332 -2.21 5.76 -10.33
C LEU A 332 -1.65 7.08 -9.78
N VAL A 333 -2.53 7.99 -9.39
CA VAL A 333 -2.21 9.29 -8.76
C VAL A 333 -3.04 9.52 -7.50
N THR A 334 -2.82 10.61 -6.77
CA THR A 334 -3.60 10.97 -5.58
C THR A 334 -4.30 12.32 -5.72
N ILE A 335 -5.39 12.55 -4.98
CA ILE A 335 -6.10 13.84 -4.99
C ILE A 335 -5.22 15.02 -4.55
N THR A 336 -4.25 14.79 -3.66
CA THR A 336 -3.32 15.85 -3.22
C THR A 336 -2.38 16.29 -4.33
N ASP A 337 -2.13 15.44 -5.32
CA ASP A 337 -1.28 15.73 -6.47
C ASP A 337 -1.92 16.74 -7.43
N LEU A 338 -3.26 16.81 -7.45
CA LEU A 338 -4.00 17.75 -8.29
C LEU A 338 -3.60 19.21 -7.98
N THR A 339 -3.52 19.56 -6.69
CA THR A 339 -3.13 20.92 -6.26
C THR A 339 -1.74 21.29 -6.75
N THR A 340 -0.76 20.39 -6.61
CA THR A 340 0.61 20.62 -7.11
C THR A 340 0.68 20.67 -8.62
N THR A 341 -0.13 19.86 -9.31
CA THR A 341 -0.23 19.90 -10.78
C THR A 341 -0.67 21.27 -11.26
N VAL A 342 -1.69 21.85 -10.61
CA VAL A 342 -2.17 23.20 -10.93
C VAL A 342 -1.06 24.23 -10.71
N LEU A 343 -0.44 24.25 -9.53
CA LEU A 343 0.57 25.25 -9.17
C LEU A 343 1.80 25.19 -10.10
N ASP A 344 2.34 24.00 -10.36
CA ASP A 344 3.51 23.84 -11.21
C ASP A 344 3.20 24.19 -12.68
N THR A 345 2.01 23.84 -13.18
CA THR A 345 1.58 24.20 -14.54
C THR A 345 1.45 25.73 -14.70
N LEU A 346 1.04 26.43 -13.65
CA LEU A 346 0.96 27.90 -13.63
C LEU A 346 2.32 28.57 -13.40
N GLY A 347 3.38 27.81 -13.08
CA GLY A 347 4.67 28.36 -12.67
C GLY A 347 4.63 29.03 -11.29
N VAL A 348 3.64 28.71 -10.46
CA VAL A 348 3.49 29.25 -9.10
C VAL A 348 4.29 28.40 -8.13
N PRO A 349 5.17 29.00 -7.29
CA PRO A 349 5.91 28.24 -6.29
C PRO A 349 4.97 27.47 -5.35
N VAL A 350 5.21 26.16 -5.20
CA VAL A 350 4.39 25.30 -4.33
C VAL A 350 4.59 25.71 -2.86
N PRO A 351 3.53 26.13 -2.14
CA PRO A 351 3.65 26.53 -0.74
C PRO A 351 4.11 25.39 0.18
N THR A 352 4.85 25.75 1.23
CA THR A 352 5.26 24.82 2.28
C THR A 352 4.04 24.19 2.96
N GLY A 353 4.03 22.86 3.10
CA GLY A 353 2.95 22.12 3.77
C GLY A 353 2.04 21.31 2.84
N THR A 354 2.04 21.65 1.55
CA THR A 354 1.48 20.81 0.48
C THR A 354 2.27 19.50 0.38
N VAL A 355 1.56 18.38 0.22
CA VAL A 355 2.18 17.02 0.22
C VAL A 355 2.16 16.33 -1.14
N GLY A 356 1.30 16.80 -2.05
CA GLY A 356 1.17 16.24 -3.39
C GLY A 356 2.43 16.42 -4.25
N ARG A 357 2.44 15.75 -5.39
CA ARG A 357 3.45 15.84 -6.44
C ARG A 357 2.73 16.04 -7.79
N PRO A 358 3.24 16.84 -8.72
CA PRO A 358 2.55 17.10 -9.97
C PRO A 358 2.29 15.80 -10.74
N TRP A 359 1.13 15.75 -11.41
CA TRP A 359 0.85 14.75 -12.44
C TRP A 359 1.79 14.99 -13.61
N LEU A 360 2.35 13.89 -14.12
CA LEU A 360 3.26 13.88 -15.24
C LEU A 360 2.80 12.82 -16.24
N PRO A 361 3.12 12.98 -17.54
CA PRO A 361 2.97 11.89 -18.50
C PRO A 361 3.82 10.70 -18.04
N GLY A 362 3.20 9.53 -17.95
CA GLY A 362 3.80 8.26 -17.52
C GLY A 362 4.11 7.32 -18.68
N GLY A 363 4.07 6.02 -18.41
CA GLY A 363 4.23 4.97 -19.42
C GLY A 363 3.09 4.89 -20.45
N PRO A 364 3.27 4.11 -21.52
CA PRO A 364 2.24 3.90 -22.53
C PRO A 364 1.02 3.21 -21.92
N ALA A 365 -0.17 3.68 -22.31
CA ALA A 365 -1.43 3.01 -22.03
C ALA A 365 -1.74 1.93 -23.10
N PRO A 366 -2.74 1.06 -22.90
CA PRO A 366 -3.22 0.16 -23.94
C PRO A 366 -3.55 0.87 -25.25
N ALA A 367 -3.48 0.13 -26.37
CA ALA A 367 -3.62 0.70 -27.71
C ALA A 367 -5.01 1.29 -27.98
N SER A 368 -6.05 0.76 -27.32
CA SER A 368 -7.41 1.25 -27.45
C SER A 368 -7.89 1.99 -26.20
N ILE A 369 -8.76 2.99 -26.42
CA ILE A 369 -9.47 3.70 -25.33
C ILE A 369 -10.25 2.70 -24.47
N HIS A 370 -10.88 1.72 -25.11
CA HIS A 370 -11.67 0.70 -24.44
C HIS A 370 -10.85 -0.16 -23.47
N GLU A 371 -9.66 -0.59 -23.89
CA GLU A 371 -8.75 -1.33 -23.01
C GLU A 371 -8.23 -0.46 -21.87
N THR A 372 -7.94 0.83 -22.12
CA THR A 372 -7.50 1.76 -21.08
C THR A 372 -8.59 1.97 -20.02
N VAL A 373 -9.83 2.22 -20.45
CA VAL A 373 -10.98 2.39 -19.53
C VAL A 373 -11.23 1.11 -18.75
N ARG A 374 -11.19 -0.05 -19.42
CA ARG A 374 -11.37 -1.36 -18.76
C ARG A 374 -10.26 -1.63 -17.74
N GLU A 375 -8.99 -1.40 -18.08
CA GLU A 375 -7.87 -1.60 -17.16
C GLU A 375 -8.03 -0.78 -15.88
N LEU A 376 -8.39 0.50 -16.00
CA LEU A 376 -8.52 1.39 -14.86
C LEU A 376 -9.80 1.12 -14.05
N ALA A 377 -10.87 0.63 -14.68
CA ALA A 377 -12.07 0.13 -14.00
C ALA A 377 -11.79 -1.20 -13.26
N ASP A 378 -11.03 -2.10 -13.87
CA ASP A 378 -10.61 -3.37 -13.28
C ASP A 378 -9.70 -3.13 -12.06
N ALA A 379 -8.85 -2.10 -12.11
CA ALA A 379 -8.04 -1.69 -10.97
C ALA A 379 -8.87 -1.24 -9.75
N ASP A 380 -9.97 -0.49 -9.98
CA ASP A 380 -10.94 -0.15 -8.92
C ASP A 380 -11.63 -1.40 -8.37
N LEU A 381 -12.11 -2.29 -9.25
CA LEU A 381 -12.76 -3.54 -8.87
C LEU A 381 -11.82 -4.40 -8.00
N ALA A 382 -10.56 -4.57 -8.41
CA ALA A 382 -9.56 -5.31 -7.67
C ALA A 382 -9.33 -4.72 -6.27
N SER A 383 -9.23 -3.38 -6.16
CA SER A 383 -9.10 -2.71 -4.86
C SER A 383 -10.33 -2.90 -3.96
N ARG A 384 -11.54 -2.85 -4.51
CA ARG A 384 -12.79 -3.03 -3.73
C ARG A 384 -12.95 -4.45 -3.20
N VAL A 385 -12.77 -5.44 -4.07
CA VAL A 385 -12.81 -6.86 -3.69
C VAL A 385 -11.80 -7.12 -2.57
N LEU A 386 -10.64 -6.48 -2.62
CA LEU A 386 -9.62 -6.62 -1.59
C LEU A 386 -10.07 -6.08 -0.22
N VAL A 387 -10.68 -4.90 -0.17
CA VAL A 387 -11.16 -4.28 1.07
C VAL A 387 -12.20 -5.19 1.75
N GLU A 388 -13.10 -5.80 0.97
CA GLU A 388 -14.13 -6.71 1.50
C GLU A 388 -13.56 -8.07 1.92
N VAL A 389 -12.61 -8.63 1.15
CA VAL A 389 -12.09 -9.98 1.37
C VAL A 389 -11.00 -10.03 2.44
N ARG A 390 -10.22 -8.96 2.64
CA ARG A 390 -9.02 -8.97 3.49
C ARG A 390 -9.31 -9.42 4.93
N GLY A 391 -10.32 -8.82 5.57
CA GLY A 391 -10.70 -9.18 6.95
C GLY A 391 -11.11 -10.65 7.08
N PRO A 392 -12.13 -11.11 6.35
CA PRO A 392 -12.54 -12.51 6.31
C PRO A 392 -11.41 -13.48 5.94
N PHE A 393 -10.58 -13.13 4.96
CA PHE A 393 -9.44 -13.95 4.54
C PHE A 393 -8.49 -14.21 5.72
N PHE A 394 -8.06 -13.17 6.42
CA PHE A 394 -7.15 -13.36 7.56
C PHE A 394 -7.80 -14.10 8.72
N ALA A 395 -9.09 -13.84 9.00
CA ALA A 395 -9.81 -14.54 10.05
C ALA A 395 -9.91 -16.06 9.76
N VAL A 396 -10.33 -16.43 8.55
CA VAL A 396 -10.41 -17.83 8.11
C VAL A 396 -9.02 -18.45 8.04
N PHE A 397 -8.06 -17.75 7.46
CA PHE A 397 -6.68 -18.23 7.36
C PHE A 397 -6.10 -18.54 8.74
N VAL A 398 -6.19 -17.61 9.69
CA VAL A 398 -5.70 -17.83 11.07
C VAL A 398 -6.45 -18.99 11.74
N ALA A 399 -7.78 -19.07 11.62
CA ALA A 399 -8.55 -20.16 12.22
C ALA A 399 -8.15 -21.54 11.67
N VAL A 400 -8.06 -21.67 10.35
CA VAL A 400 -7.59 -22.89 9.66
C VAL A 400 -6.16 -23.22 10.08
N GLN A 401 -5.32 -22.19 10.21
CA GLN A 401 -3.93 -22.35 10.56
C GLN A 401 -3.74 -22.86 12.00
N LEU A 402 -4.50 -22.32 12.95
CA LEU A 402 -4.54 -22.76 14.35
C LEU A 402 -5.08 -24.19 14.47
N LEU A 403 -6.16 -24.52 13.74
CA LEU A 403 -6.70 -25.88 13.69
C LEU A 403 -5.66 -26.86 13.13
N PHE A 404 -5.02 -26.51 12.02
CA PHE A 404 -3.94 -27.30 11.43
C PHE A 404 -2.78 -27.50 12.42
N TYR A 405 -2.33 -26.46 13.12
CA TYR A 405 -1.26 -26.59 14.12
C TYR A 405 -1.66 -27.46 15.30
N GLY A 406 -2.90 -27.36 15.78
CA GLY A 406 -3.44 -28.24 16.82
C GLY A 406 -3.44 -29.71 16.40
N LEU A 407 -3.91 -30.01 15.18
CA LEU A 407 -3.91 -31.36 14.61
C LEU A 407 -2.49 -31.86 14.35
N ALA A 408 -1.59 -31.01 13.85
CA ALA A 408 -0.19 -31.35 13.62
C ALA A 408 0.54 -31.65 14.94
N ALA A 409 0.33 -30.84 15.98
CA ALA A 409 0.87 -31.08 17.31
C ALA A 409 0.37 -32.42 17.88
N LEU A 410 -0.91 -32.74 17.68
CA LEU A 410 -1.48 -34.03 18.09
C LEU A 410 -0.86 -35.21 17.33
N ALA A 411 -0.70 -35.09 16.01
CA ALA A 411 -0.09 -36.10 15.16
C ALA A 411 1.38 -36.37 15.54
N VAL A 412 2.14 -35.30 15.78
CA VAL A 412 3.55 -35.38 16.22
C VAL A 412 3.64 -35.98 17.62
N ARG A 413 2.83 -35.51 18.59
CA ARG A 413 2.88 -35.96 19.99
C ARG A 413 2.47 -37.42 20.14
N ARG A 414 1.39 -37.84 19.49
CA ARG A 414 0.86 -39.20 19.64
C ARG A 414 1.51 -40.21 18.68
N ARG A 415 2.31 -39.75 17.70
CA ARG A 415 2.73 -40.53 16.51
C ARG A 415 1.55 -41.27 15.84
N LYS A 416 0.31 -40.82 16.08
CA LYS A 416 -0.92 -41.45 15.59
C LYS A 416 -1.00 -41.25 14.08
N GLY A 417 -1.17 -42.35 13.34
CA GLY A 417 -1.30 -42.34 11.88
C GLY A 417 -0.01 -42.66 11.09
N GLY A 418 1.12 -42.91 11.76
CA GLY A 418 2.35 -43.40 11.14
C GLY A 418 3.05 -42.38 10.22
N ALA A 419 4.02 -42.87 9.43
CA ALA A 419 4.87 -42.04 8.57
C ALA A 419 4.09 -41.26 7.49
N ARG A 420 2.95 -41.80 7.03
CA ARG A 420 2.10 -41.16 6.01
C ARG A 420 1.45 -39.86 6.52
N VAL A 421 0.91 -39.88 7.74
CA VAL A 421 0.30 -38.67 8.34
C VAL A 421 1.37 -37.60 8.58
N LEU A 422 2.54 -37.96 9.08
CA LEU A 422 3.65 -37.02 9.24
C LEU A 422 4.12 -36.46 7.89
N ALA A 423 4.19 -37.28 6.84
CA ALA A 423 4.52 -36.79 5.49
C ALA A 423 3.46 -35.79 4.98
N ALA A 424 2.17 -36.08 5.16
CA ALA A 424 1.09 -35.16 4.81
C ALA A 424 1.17 -33.85 5.60
N THR A 425 1.40 -33.92 6.92
CA THR A 425 1.61 -32.74 7.77
C THR A 425 2.78 -31.90 7.28
N ARG A 426 3.89 -32.52 6.86
CA ARG A 426 5.04 -31.81 6.30
C ARG A 426 4.66 -31.07 5.01
N VAL A 427 3.93 -31.71 4.10
CA VAL A 427 3.51 -31.09 2.83
C VAL A 427 2.56 -29.92 3.09
N MET A 428 1.55 -30.12 3.94
CA MET A 428 0.59 -29.08 4.31
C MET A 428 1.26 -27.89 5.01
N ALA A 429 2.26 -28.16 5.86
CA ALA A 429 3.04 -27.11 6.53
C ALA A 429 3.88 -26.30 5.52
N VAL A 430 4.48 -26.93 4.51
CA VAL A 430 5.19 -26.20 3.45
C VAL A 430 4.22 -25.36 2.60
N ALA A 431 3.08 -25.93 2.21
CA ALA A 431 2.05 -25.21 1.46
C ALA A 431 1.50 -24.00 2.24
N SER A 432 1.21 -24.19 3.53
CA SER A 432 0.80 -23.13 4.45
C SER A 432 1.84 -22.00 4.54
N GLY A 433 3.13 -22.32 4.68
CA GLY A 433 4.20 -21.31 4.71
C GLY A 433 4.40 -20.57 3.37
N ALA A 434 3.95 -21.16 2.26
CA ALA A 434 3.98 -20.53 0.95
C ALA A 434 2.81 -19.57 0.70
N VAL A 435 1.72 -19.63 1.48
CA VAL A 435 0.53 -18.77 1.29
C VAL A 435 0.90 -17.29 1.32
N ALA A 436 1.77 -16.87 2.25
CA ALA A 436 2.19 -15.48 2.37
C ALA A 436 2.77 -14.91 1.07
N VAL A 437 3.78 -15.57 0.48
CA VAL A 437 4.36 -15.14 -0.80
C VAL A 437 3.36 -15.30 -1.95
N SER A 438 2.51 -16.33 -1.93
CA SER A 438 1.48 -16.53 -2.94
C SER A 438 0.47 -15.38 -3.00
N THR A 439 0.20 -14.68 -1.89
CA THR A 439 -0.67 -13.50 -1.92
C THR A 439 -0.11 -12.34 -2.75
N PHE A 440 1.22 -12.20 -2.83
CA PHE A 440 1.88 -11.21 -3.70
C PHE A 440 1.98 -11.73 -5.14
N LEU A 441 2.36 -13.00 -5.32
CA LEU A 441 2.46 -13.61 -6.65
C LEU A 441 1.11 -13.74 -7.36
N ALA A 442 -0.01 -13.76 -6.61
CA ALA A 442 -1.35 -13.76 -7.19
C ALA A 442 -1.62 -12.53 -8.08
N GLN A 443 -0.90 -11.42 -7.87
CA GLN A 443 -1.00 -10.21 -8.69
C GLN A 443 -0.45 -10.38 -10.11
N LEU A 444 0.25 -11.49 -10.39
CA LEU A 444 0.66 -11.88 -11.76
C LEU A 444 -0.50 -12.43 -12.59
N VAL A 445 -1.62 -12.77 -11.95
CA VAL A 445 -2.80 -13.34 -12.59
C VAL A 445 -3.92 -12.29 -12.53
N PRO A 446 -4.58 -11.94 -13.65
CA PRO A 446 -5.71 -11.01 -13.65
C PRO A 446 -6.97 -11.70 -13.11
N TRP A 447 -6.94 -12.09 -11.83
CA TRP A 447 -8.00 -12.84 -11.16
C TRP A 447 -9.33 -12.08 -11.10
N TRP A 448 -9.28 -10.75 -11.19
CA TRP A 448 -10.45 -9.86 -11.23
C TRP A 448 -11.26 -9.98 -12.54
N ASN A 449 -10.67 -10.49 -13.62
CA ASN A 449 -11.36 -10.71 -14.90
C ASN A 449 -12.20 -12.00 -14.94
N LEU A 450 -12.12 -12.82 -13.89
CA LEU A 450 -12.86 -14.08 -13.80
C LEU A 450 -14.25 -13.83 -13.18
N GLY A 451 -15.27 -14.58 -13.63
CA GLY A 451 -16.68 -14.35 -13.25
C GLY A 451 -16.98 -14.39 -11.74
N HIS A 452 -16.08 -14.94 -10.93
CA HIS A 452 -16.14 -14.89 -9.47
C HIS A 452 -14.79 -14.41 -8.89
N PRO A 453 -14.51 -13.09 -8.84
CA PRO A 453 -13.21 -12.52 -8.48
C PRO A 453 -12.67 -13.00 -7.12
N MET A 454 -13.55 -13.11 -6.12
CA MET A 454 -13.19 -13.58 -4.78
C MET A 454 -12.71 -15.04 -4.79
N ALA A 455 -13.48 -15.92 -5.43
CA ALA A 455 -13.13 -17.34 -5.55
C ALA A 455 -11.87 -17.52 -6.40
N ALA A 456 -11.75 -16.76 -7.50
CA ALA A 456 -10.59 -16.72 -8.36
C ALA A 456 -9.31 -16.33 -7.61
N LEU A 457 -9.36 -15.29 -6.77
CA LEU A 457 -8.24 -14.87 -5.94
C LEU A 457 -7.81 -15.99 -4.98
N ILE A 458 -8.75 -16.58 -4.24
CA ILE A 458 -8.45 -17.66 -3.28
C ILE A 458 -7.84 -18.86 -3.99
N VAL A 459 -8.44 -19.32 -5.09
CA VAL A 459 -7.95 -20.44 -5.89
C VAL A 459 -6.55 -20.14 -6.43
N THR A 460 -6.32 -18.92 -6.92
CA THR A 460 -5.00 -18.50 -7.42
C THR A 460 -3.94 -18.59 -6.33
N ILE A 461 -4.22 -18.08 -5.13
CA ILE A 461 -3.30 -18.15 -3.97
C ILE A 461 -3.03 -19.61 -3.60
N MET A 462 -4.05 -20.47 -3.55
CA MET A 462 -3.91 -21.89 -3.21
C MET A 462 -3.12 -22.67 -4.27
N CYS A 463 -3.37 -22.41 -5.55
CA CYS A 463 -2.63 -23.01 -6.67
C CYS A 463 -1.15 -22.61 -6.62
N LEU A 464 -0.84 -21.33 -6.43
CA LEU A 464 0.53 -20.83 -6.29
C LEU A 464 1.22 -21.43 -5.05
N ALA A 465 0.52 -21.51 -3.92
CA ALA A 465 1.06 -22.15 -2.71
C ALA A 465 1.36 -23.65 -2.94
N GLY A 466 0.49 -24.35 -3.66
CA GLY A 466 0.70 -25.74 -4.09
C GLY A 466 1.89 -25.90 -5.04
N LEU A 467 2.05 -25.01 -6.01
CA LEU A 467 3.19 -24.99 -6.93
C LEU A 467 4.51 -24.75 -6.20
N LEU A 468 4.54 -23.80 -5.26
CA LEU A 468 5.72 -23.53 -4.43
C LEU A 468 6.05 -24.69 -3.50
N ALA A 469 5.04 -25.35 -2.94
CA ALA A 469 5.24 -26.57 -2.17
C ALA A 469 5.80 -27.70 -3.05
N ALA A 470 5.26 -27.91 -4.25
CA ALA A 470 5.77 -28.89 -5.20
C ALA A 470 7.24 -28.62 -5.56
N LEU A 471 7.60 -27.35 -5.83
CA LEU A 471 8.98 -26.92 -6.06
C LEU A 471 9.88 -27.22 -4.87
N ALA A 472 9.42 -26.95 -3.65
CA ALA A 472 10.14 -27.22 -2.42
C ALA A 472 10.45 -28.72 -2.22
N PHE A 473 9.66 -29.63 -2.82
CA PHE A 473 9.90 -31.07 -2.82
C PHE A 473 10.50 -31.63 -4.12
N ALA A 474 10.63 -30.85 -5.19
CA ALA A 474 11.10 -31.34 -6.49
C ALA A 474 12.59 -31.70 -6.49
N GLY A 475 13.43 -30.93 -5.79
CA GLY A 475 14.88 -31.07 -5.85
C GLY A 475 15.51 -31.99 -4.80
N PRO A 476 16.83 -32.24 -4.90
CA PRO A 476 17.58 -33.11 -4.00
C PRO A 476 17.63 -32.56 -2.56
N TRP A 477 17.42 -31.26 -2.36
CA TRP A 477 17.34 -30.62 -1.05
C TRP A 477 16.23 -31.17 -0.16
N ARG A 478 15.17 -31.81 -0.71
CA ARG A 478 14.08 -32.41 0.09
C ARG A 478 14.56 -33.41 1.14
N SER A 479 15.73 -33.99 0.91
CA SER A 479 16.42 -34.93 1.79
C SER A 479 16.84 -34.28 3.12
N HIS A 480 17.20 -32.99 3.09
CA HIS A 480 17.68 -32.24 4.24
C HIS A 480 16.52 -31.76 5.12
N VAL A 481 16.80 -31.51 6.40
CA VAL A 481 15.81 -31.04 7.38
C VAL A 481 15.24 -29.68 6.98
N LEU A 482 16.10 -28.74 6.59
CA LEU A 482 15.70 -27.38 6.20
C LEU A 482 15.41 -27.19 4.71
N GLY A 483 15.55 -28.22 3.88
CA GLY A 483 15.48 -28.08 2.42
C GLY A 483 14.22 -27.37 1.92
N PRO A 484 13.02 -27.91 2.15
CA PRO A 484 11.77 -27.26 1.72
C PRO A 484 11.54 -25.87 2.32
N LEU A 485 11.91 -25.66 3.59
CA LEU A 485 11.86 -24.34 4.25
C LEU A 485 12.73 -23.33 3.50
N THR A 486 13.96 -23.73 3.14
CA THR A 486 14.92 -22.88 2.46
C THR A 486 14.39 -22.42 1.10
N VAL A 487 13.72 -23.32 0.36
CA VAL A 487 13.15 -22.99 -0.95
C VAL A 487 12.03 -21.99 -0.83
N VAL A 488 11.02 -22.23 0.03
CA VAL A 488 9.89 -21.31 0.18
C VAL A 488 10.35 -19.95 0.71
N ALA A 489 11.21 -19.95 1.73
CA ALA A 489 11.76 -18.71 2.30
C ALA A 489 12.63 -17.95 1.28
N GLY A 490 13.43 -18.67 0.48
CA GLY A 490 14.26 -18.09 -0.57
C GLY A 490 13.45 -17.47 -1.70
N VAL A 491 12.42 -18.17 -2.19
CA VAL A 491 11.48 -17.62 -3.18
C VAL A 491 10.75 -16.39 -2.60
N THR A 492 10.34 -16.44 -1.34
CA THR A 492 9.72 -15.31 -0.65
C THR A 492 10.63 -14.08 -0.63
N SER A 493 11.89 -14.26 -0.22
CA SER A 493 12.88 -13.18 -0.19
C SER A 493 13.15 -12.62 -1.59
N LEU A 494 13.40 -13.49 -2.58
CA LEU A 494 13.72 -13.06 -3.94
C LEU A 494 12.55 -12.39 -4.63
N ALA A 495 11.33 -12.96 -4.55
CA ALA A 495 10.15 -12.38 -5.19
C ALA A 495 9.88 -10.95 -4.70
N LEU A 496 9.96 -10.72 -3.39
CA LEU A 496 9.77 -9.41 -2.79
C LEU A 496 10.93 -8.43 -3.06
N LEU A 497 12.16 -8.92 -3.11
CA LEU A 497 13.31 -8.12 -3.54
C LEU A 497 13.17 -7.68 -5.01
N PHE A 498 12.86 -8.61 -5.92
CA PHE A 498 12.66 -8.27 -7.33
C PHE A 498 11.47 -7.33 -7.53
N ASP A 499 10.38 -7.54 -6.79
CA ASP A 499 9.23 -6.65 -6.82
C ASP A 499 9.63 -5.20 -6.50
N VAL A 500 10.31 -4.97 -5.38
CA VAL A 500 10.69 -3.61 -4.98
C VAL A 500 11.71 -2.96 -5.91
N LEU A 501 12.60 -3.76 -6.51
CA LEU A 501 13.56 -3.29 -7.51
C LEU A 501 12.91 -2.92 -8.86
N THR A 502 11.73 -3.49 -9.17
CA THR A 502 11.02 -3.30 -10.45
C THR A 502 9.78 -2.39 -10.35
N GLY A 503 9.52 -1.79 -9.19
CA GLY A 503 8.46 -0.80 -9.00
C GLY A 503 7.33 -1.19 -8.03
N SER A 504 7.48 -2.27 -7.26
CA SER A 504 6.52 -2.70 -6.23
C SER A 504 5.13 -3.12 -6.75
N ARG A 505 5.06 -3.66 -7.97
CA ARG A 505 3.80 -4.02 -8.66
C ARG A 505 3.05 -5.17 -7.97
N LEU A 506 3.75 -6.14 -7.41
CA LEU A 506 3.15 -7.30 -6.71
C LEU A 506 2.54 -6.92 -5.37
N GLN A 507 2.90 -5.77 -4.81
CA GLN A 507 2.31 -5.27 -3.57
C GLN A 507 1.01 -4.50 -3.82
N VAL A 508 0.84 -3.88 -4.99
CA VAL A 508 -0.40 -3.15 -5.32
C VAL A 508 -1.55 -4.14 -5.46
N ASN A 509 -2.63 -3.91 -4.70
CA ASN A 509 -3.82 -4.77 -4.63
C ASN A 509 -3.59 -6.21 -4.12
N ALA A 510 -2.44 -6.50 -3.48
CA ALA A 510 -2.24 -7.79 -2.81
C ALA A 510 -2.94 -7.86 -1.45
N VAL A 511 -3.43 -9.04 -1.07
CA VAL A 511 -4.12 -9.26 0.24
C VAL A 511 -3.27 -8.84 1.43
N THR A 512 -1.96 -9.01 1.32
CA THR A 512 -0.95 -8.62 2.32
C THR A 512 -0.20 -7.32 1.94
N GLY A 513 -0.57 -6.68 0.83
CA GLY A 513 0.08 -5.50 0.27
C GLY A 513 -0.73 -4.21 0.42
N TYR A 514 -0.63 -3.33 -0.58
CA TYR A 514 -1.25 -2.00 -0.62
C TYR A 514 -2.69 -2.02 -1.09
N GLU A 515 -3.46 -1.12 -0.51
CA GLU A 515 -4.81 -0.76 -0.95
C GLU A 515 -4.77 0.68 -1.47
N PRO A 516 -4.70 0.89 -2.79
CA PRO A 516 -4.71 2.22 -3.39
C PRO A 516 -5.91 3.07 -2.94
N VAL A 517 -7.08 2.46 -2.77
CA VAL A 517 -8.32 3.11 -2.31
C VAL A 517 -8.17 3.72 -0.90
N THR A 518 -7.49 3.03 0.03
CA THR A 518 -7.32 3.56 1.40
C THR A 518 -6.17 4.57 1.49
N GLY A 519 -5.33 4.64 0.46
CA GLY A 519 -4.27 5.65 0.31
C GLY A 519 -3.18 5.55 1.38
N GLY A 520 -2.94 4.37 1.96
CA GLY A 520 -1.92 4.21 3.00
C GLY A 520 -0.49 4.34 2.45
N ARG A 521 -0.18 3.60 1.38
CA ARG A 521 1.12 3.55 0.71
C ARG A 521 0.94 2.99 -0.71
N PHE A 522 1.81 3.38 -1.64
CA PHE A 522 1.69 3.02 -3.06
C PHE A 522 2.95 2.32 -3.64
N TYR A 523 4.08 2.37 -2.93
CA TYR A 523 5.34 1.75 -3.34
C TYR A 523 6.24 1.45 -2.13
N GLY A 524 7.29 0.66 -2.36
CA GLY A 524 8.28 0.27 -1.35
C GLY A 524 7.86 -1.00 -0.62
N PHE A 525 8.36 -1.25 0.59
CA PHE A 525 7.84 -2.31 1.45
C PHE A 525 6.78 -1.77 2.39
N SER A 526 5.60 -2.39 2.37
CA SER A 526 4.63 -2.21 3.46
C SER A 526 5.19 -2.86 4.72
N ASN A 527 4.75 -2.44 5.91
CA ASN A 527 5.18 -3.09 7.15
C ASN A 527 4.88 -4.61 7.16
N ILE A 528 3.80 -5.02 6.49
CA ILE A 528 3.41 -6.43 6.34
C ILE A 528 4.35 -7.14 5.35
N ALA A 529 4.65 -6.50 4.21
CA ALA A 529 5.59 -7.04 3.22
C ALA A 529 7.02 -7.12 3.79
N PHE A 530 7.45 -6.13 4.56
CA PHE A 530 8.69 -6.15 5.34
C PHE A 530 8.75 -7.39 6.25
N ALA A 531 7.70 -7.66 7.02
CA ALA A 531 7.68 -8.81 7.93
C ALA A 531 7.88 -10.14 7.18
N VAL A 532 7.24 -10.29 6.01
CA VAL A 532 7.39 -11.45 5.12
C VAL A 532 8.80 -11.51 4.51
N TYR A 533 9.31 -10.38 4.02
CA TYR A 533 10.61 -10.25 3.38
C TYR A 533 11.76 -10.55 4.34
N ALA A 534 11.77 -9.92 5.52
CA ALA A 534 12.78 -10.14 6.55
C ALA A 534 12.76 -11.60 7.06
N THR A 535 11.56 -12.15 7.29
CA THR A 535 11.40 -13.54 7.70
C THR A 535 11.90 -14.51 6.64
N GLY A 536 11.48 -14.33 5.38
CA GLY A 536 11.93 -15.14 4.25
C GLY A 536 13.45 -15.08 4.07
N THR A 537 14.02 -13.88 4.16
CA THR A 537 15.47 -13.66 4.04
C THR A 537 16.25 -14.39 5.12
N ILE A 538 15.91 -14.18 6.40
CA ILE A 538 16.66 -14.78 7.53
C ILE A 538 16.53 -16.31 7.51
N LEU A 539 15.34 -16.85 7.23
CA LEU A 539 15.13 -18.30 7.19
C LEU A 539 15.77 -18.97 5.97
N ALA A 540 15.77 -18.31 4.80
CA ALA A 540 16.50 -18.78 3.63
C ALA A 540 18.00 -18.85 3.90
N LEU A 541 18.56 -17.80 4.49
CA LEU A 541 19.97 -17.74 4.88
C LEU A 541 20.32 -18.78 5.93
N ALA A 542 19.45 -19.04 6.91
CA ALA A 542 19.64 -20.11 7.88
C ALA A 542 19.74 -21.49 7.21
N GLY A 543 18.88 -21.76 6.23
CA GLY A 543 18.90 -22.98 5.44
C GLY A 543 20.15 -23.16 4.60
N VAL A 544 20.56 -22.11 3.87
CA VAL A 544 21.80 -22.09 3.07
C VAL A 544 23.03 -22.23 3.97
N ALA A 545 23.06 -21.53 5.10
CA ALA A 545 24.13 -21.60 6.07
C ALA A 545 24.26 -23.03 6.64
N GLN A 546 23.14 -23.69 6.97
CA GLN A 546 23.17 -25.08 7.42
C GLN A 546 23.85 -25.99 6.38
N ALA A 547 23.43 -25.89 5.12
CA ALA A 547 23.99 -26.71 4.05
C ALA A 547 25.51 -26.50 3.86
N LEU A 548 26.02 -25.29 4.11
CA LEU A 548 27.45 -24.98 4.03
C LEU A 548 28.20 -25.42 5.29
N VAL A 549 27.59 -25.31 6.47
CA VAL A 549 28.14 -25.78 7.74
C VAL A 549 28.27 -27.29 7.74
N ASP A 550 27.28 -28.03 7.23
CA ASP A 550 27.33 -29.49 7.07
C ASP A 550 28.50 -29.94 6.18
N ARG A 551 28.97 -29.07 5.28
CA ARG A 551 30.15 -29.29 4.42
C ARG A 551 31.46 -28.78 5.02
N GLY A 552 31.47 -28.38 6.30
CA GLY A 552 32.63 -27.81 6.98
C GLY A 552 32.99 -26.38 6.56
N ARG A 553 32.17 -25.71 5.75
CA ARG A 553 32.47 -24.38 5.15
C ARG A 553 31.84 -23.22 5.93
N ARG A 554 32.04 -23.18 7.25
CA ARG A 554 31.41 -22.17 8.13
C ARG A 554 31.77 -20.72 7.76
N ARG A 555 33.02 -20.45 7.38
CA ARG A 555 33.43 -19.10 6.93
C ARG A 555 32.67 -18.66 5.68
N LEU A 556 32.52 -19.56 4.71
CA LEU A 556 31.74 -19.30 3.50
C LEU A 556 30.26 -19.07 3.84
N ALA A 557 29.70 -19.81 4.79
CA ALA A 557 28.32 -19.59 5.26
C ALA A 557 28.12 -18.15 5.78
N LEU A 558 29.04 -17.65 6.61
CA LEU A 558 28.98 -16.27 7.12
C LEU A 558 29.13 -15.24 6.00
N VAL A 559 30.06 -15.46 5.05
CA VAL A 559 30.27 -14.57 3.91
C VAL A 559 29.03 -14.51 3.02
N VAL A 560 28.43 -15.66 2.68
CA VAL A 560 27.18 -15.72 1.87
C VAL A 560 26.03 -15.01 2.59
N CYS A 561 25.90 -15.22 3.91
CA CYS A 561 24.86 -14.53 4.68
C CYS A 561 25.05 -13.02 4.66
N LEU A 562 26.27 -12.52 4.85
CA LEU A 562 26.57 -11.08 4.77
C LEU A 562 26.38 -10.53 3.36
N ALA A 563 26.85 -11.25 2.34
CA ALA A 563 26.81 -10.83 0.94
C ALA A 563 25.38 -10.67 0.41
N TYR A 564 24.40 -11.42 0.94
CA TYR A 564 22.99 -11.24 0.60
C TYR A 564 22.23 -10.38 1.61
N GLY A 565 22.46 -10.60 2.91
CA GLY A 565 21.71 -9.93 3.97
C GLY A 565 21.94 -8.42 4.02
N LEU A 566 23.17 -7.94 3.76
CA LEU A 566 23.44 -6.50 3.74
C LEU A 566 22.76 -5.80 2.55
N PRO A 567 22.87 -6.28 1.29
CA PRO A 567 22.07 -5.74 0.20
C PRO A 567 20.56 -5.84 0.41
N ALA A 568 20.07 -6.91 1.05
CA ALA A 568 18.64 -7.06 1.38
C ALA A 568 18.14 -5.97 2.34
N ILE A 569 18.90 -5.69 3.41
CA ILE A 569 18.62 -4.59 4.35
C ILE A 569 18.73 -3.24 3.65
N PHE A 570 19.71 -3.06 2.77
CA PHE A 570 19.82 -1.83 2.00
C PHE A 570 18.62 -1.63 1.08
N ALA A 571 18.15 -2.69 0.42
CA ALA A 571 16.97 -2.65 -0.44
C ALA A 571 15.69 -2.29 0.32
N ASP A 572 15.57 -2.75 1.56
CA ASP A 572 14.48 -2.41 2.48
C ASP A 572 14.38 -0.90 2.75
N GLY A 573 15.53 -0.25 3.00
CA GLY A 573 15.58 1.17 3.33
C GLY A 573 15.71 2.14 2.17
N TRP A 574 16.24 1.69 1.01
CA TRP A 574 16.64 2.60 -0.06
C TRP A 574 15.45 3.42 -0.58
N PRO A 575 15.54 4.75 -0.72
CA PRO A 575 14.38 5.61 -1.01
C PRO A 575 13.75 5.37 -2.37
N SER A 576 14.50 4.81 -3.33
CA SER A 576 13.98 4.46 -4.66
C SER A 576 13.38 3.06 -4.72
N TRP A 577 13.61 2.24 -3.69
CA TRP A 577 13.13 0.87 -3.56
C TRP A 577 12.21 0.76 -2.32
N GLY A 578 12.64 0.06 -1.26
CA GLY A 578 11.77 -0.26 -0.12
C GLY A 578 11.28 0.94 0.67
N ALA A 579 12.08 2.01 0.77
CA ALA A 579 11.73 3.23 1.51
C ALA A 579 11.14 2.96 2.91
N ASP A 580 11.47 1.82 3.55
CA ASP A 580 10.95 1.45 4.86
C ASP A 580 11.83 2.07 5.95
N PHE A 581 11.22 2.94 6.77
CA PHE A 581 11.93 3.59 7.86
C PHE A 581 11.99 2.71 9.11
N GLY A 582 10.88 2.07 9.48
CA GLY A 582 10.76 1.31 10.72
C GLY A 582 11.17 -0.15 10.56
N GLY A 583 11.16 -0.68 9.34
CA GLY A 583 11.66 -2.02 9.00
C GLY A 583 13.18 -2.14 9.10
N VAL A 584 13.94 -1.15 8.61
CA VAL A 584 15.41 -1.23 8.54
C VAL A 584 16.11 -1.50 9.89
N PRO A 585 15.85 -0.77 10.98
CA PRO A 585 16.51 -1.05 12.26
C PRO A 585 16.09 -2.41 12.81
N ALA A 586 14.84 -2.82 12.59
CA ALA A 586 14.34 -4.12 12.98
C ALA A 586 15.02 -5.24 12.20
N PHE A 587 15.21 -5.08 10.89
CA PHE A 587 15.92 -6.02 10.04
C PHE A 587 17.39 -6.14 10.44
N VAL A 588 18.07 -5.00 10.66
CA VAL A 588 19.47 -4.95 11.13
C VAL A 588 19.63 -5.70 12.45
N LEU A 589 18.74 -5.46 13.43
CA LEU A 589 18.77 -6.14 14.73
C LEU A 589 18.54 -7.65 14.59
N GLY A 590 17.51 -8.06 13.85
CA GLY A 590 17.22 -9.48 13.64
C GLY A 590 18.32 -10.22 12.88
N PHE A 591 18.85 -9.60 11.82
CA PHE A 591 19.95 -10.15 11.05
C PHE A 591 21.24 -10.24 11.86
N ALA A 592 21.54 -9.26 12.71
CA ALA A 592 22.69 -9.31 13.59
C ALA A 592 22.57 -10.42 14.65
N VAL A 593 21.39 -10.60 15.26
CA VAL A 593 21.14 -11.72 16.18
C VAL A 593 21.34 -13.06 15.47
N PHE A 594 20.81 -13.22 14.26
CA PHE A 594 21.05 -14.40 13.43
C PHE A 594 22.56 -14.64 13.21
N MET A 595 23.31 -13.61 12.80
CA MET A 595 24.75 -13.71 12.54
C MET A 595 25.58 -14.01 13.81
N MET A 596 25.22 -13.44 14.96
CA MET A 596 25.89 -13.72 16.24
C MET A 596 25.70 -15.18 16.65
N LEU A 597 24.46 -15.68 16.57
CA LEU A 597 24.16 -17.08 16.90
C LEU A 597 24.80 -18.05 15.90
N LEU A 598 24.75 -17.74 14.59
CA LEU A 598 25.38 -18.54 13.55
C LEU A 598 26.92 -18.58 13.69
N SER A 599 27.55 -17.52 14.18
CA SER A 599 28.99 -17.48 14.48
C SER A 599 29.36 -18.08 15.85
N GLY A 600 28.39 -18.50 16.66
CA GLY A 600 28.62 -19.05 18.00
C GLY A 600 29.00 -18.01 19.05
N ARG A 601 28.76 -16.72 18.78
CA ARG A 601 29.03 -15.62 19.70
C ARG A 601 27.85 -15.44 20.66
N ARG A 602 28.16 -15.10 21.92
CA ARG A 602 27.13 -14.75 22.91
C ARG A 602 26.46 -13.42 22.57
N ILE A 603 25.15 -13.36 22.76
CA ILE A 603 24.38 -12.12 22.68
C ILE A 603 24.61 -11.37 24.00
N THR A 604 25.08 -10.12 23.92
CA THR A 604 25.22 -9.22 25.08
C THR A 604 24.41 -7.96 24.83
N PHE A 605 23.91 -7.34 25.90
CA PHE A 605 23.16 -6.08 25.79
C PHE A 605 23.96 -4.99 25.06
N SER A 606 25.25 -4.86 25.38
CA SER A 606 26.17 -3.92 24.70
C SER A 606 26.23 -4.14 23.18
N ARG A 607 26.26 -5.38 22.71
CA ARG A 607 26.28 -5.69 21.26
C ARG A 607 24.95 -5.34 20.61
N LEU A 608 23.83 -5.59 21.28
CA LEU A 608 22.51 -5.20 20.77
C LEU A 608 22.37 -3.68 20.67
N VAL A 609 22.87 -2.93 21.67
CA VAL A 609 22.90 -1.47 21.63
C VAL A 609 23.76 -0.98 20.47
N VAL A 610 24.97 -1.52 20.29
CA VAL A 610 25.85 -1.15 19.17
C VAL A 610 25.20 -1.42 17.82
N VAL A 611 24.54 -2.56 17.64
CA VAL A 611 23.80 -2.89 16.41
C VAL A 611 22.60 -1.96 16.21
N GLY A 612 21.86 -1.65 17.28
CA GLY A 612 20.75 -0.71 17.22
C GLY A 612 21.21 0.69 16.80
N VAL A 613 22.32 1.17 17.38
CA VAL A 613 22.97 2.43 16.97
C VAL A 613 23.42 2.36 15.52
N ALA A 614 23.99 1.24 15.06
CA ALA A 614 24.37 1.07 13.66
C ALA A 614 23.16 1.11 12.72
N GLY A 615 22.02 0.52 13.10
CA GLY A 615 20.76 0.60 12.34
C GLY A 615 20.22 2.03 12.26
N VAL A 616 20.23 2.78 13.36
CA VAL A 616 19.86 4.20 13.39
C VAL A 616 20.82 5.03 12.53
N ALA A 617 22.12 4.79 12.63
CA ALA A 617 23.13 5.46 11.81
C ALA A 617 22.95 5.17 10.32
N LEU A 618 22.64 3.92 9.95
CA LEU A 618 22.35 3.54 8.57
C LEU A 618 21.15 4.34 8.02
N ILE A 619 20.08 4.46 8.78
CA ILE A 619 18.90 5.25 8.39
C ILE A 619 19.23 6.73 8.29
N ALA A 620 20.01 7.26 9.23
CA ALA A 620 20.46 8.65 9.15
C ALA A 620 21.25 8.88 7.84
N VAL A 621 22.18 7.98 7.49
CA VAL A 621 22.93 8.06 6.23
C VAL A 621 22.00 8.00 5.01
N ILE A 622 21.05 7.06 4.99
CA ILE A 622 20.07 6.95 3.90
C ILE A 622 19.21 8.23 3.81
N ALA A 623 18.81 8.80 4.94
CA ALA A 623 17.99 10.00 5.01
C ALA A 623 18.73 11.25 4.50
N PHE A 624 20.00 11.39 4.89
CA PHE A 624 20.87 12.45 4.38
C PHE A 624 21.17 12.26 2.89
N ALA A 625 21.39 11.03 2.42
CA ALA A 625 21.54 10.75 1.01
C ALA A 625 20.28 11.12 0.21
N ASP A 626 19.09 10.82 0.74
CA ASP A 626 17.82 11.19 0.11
C ASP A 626 17.61 12.71 0.07
N ARG A 627 18.07 13.45 1.09
CA ARG A 627 18.04 14.93 1.10
C ARG A 627 18.85 15.54 -0.04
N LEU A 628 19.95 14.90 -0.46
CA LEU A 628 20.78 15.41 -1.57
C LEU A 628 20.06 15.35 -2.92
N ARG A 629 18.93 14.64 -3.03
CA ARG A 629 18.10 14.62 -4.23
C ARG A 629 17.37 15.96 -4.44
N PRO A 630 16.97 16.28 -5.69
CA PRO A 630 16.09 17.40 -5.98
C PRO A 630 14.83 17.38 -5.11
N ALA A 631 14.35 18.54 -4.65
CA ALA A 631 13.25 18.64 -3.69
C ALA A 631 11.96 17.90 -4.15
N GLU A 632 11.74 17.85 -5.47
CA GLU A 632 10.65 17.15 -6.14
C GLU A 632 10.74 15.61 -6.03
N GLN A 633 11.96 15.08 -5.87
CA GLN A 633 12.25 13.64 -5.83
C GLN A 633 12.56 13.11 -4.43
N ARG A 634 12.72 13.99 -3.44
CA ARG A 634 12.93 13.61 -2.05
C ARG A 634 11.73 12.82 -1.53
N THR A 635 12.02 11.75 -0.81
CA THR A 635 10.99 11.03 -0.03
C THR A 635 10.71 11.76 1.28
N HIS A 636 9.75 11.24 2.04
CA HIS A 636 9.50 11.70 3.41
C HIS A 636 10.74 11.61 4.30
N LEU A 637 11.68 10.71 3.98
CA LEU A 637 12.91 10.55 4.73
C LEU A 637 13.89 11.73 4.48
N GLY A 638 14.11 12.10 3.21
CA GLY A 638 14.89 13.28 2.85
C GLY A 638 14.24 14.58 3.31
N ALA A 639 12.91 14.66 3.29
CA ALA A 639 12.16 15.80 3.84
C ALA A 639 12.29 15.90 5.37
N PHE A 640 12.30 14.76 6.07
CA PHE A 640 12.55 14.75 7.52
C PHE A 640 14.01 15.12 7.84
N ALA A 641 14.98 14.59 7.10
CA ALA A 641 16.38 15.02 7.23
C ALA A 641 16.55 16.51 6.91
N GLN A 642 15.70 17.07 6.05
CA GLN A 642 15.62 18.51 5.84
C GLN A 642 15.21 19.25 7.13
N GLN A 643 14.06 18.87 7.69
CA GLN A 643 13.53 19.43 8.95
C GLN A 643 14.51 19.30 10.13
N VAL A 644 15.30 18.22 10.17
CA VAL A 644 16.27 18.02 11.25
C VAL A 644 17.38 19.07 11.22
N VAL A 645 17.92 19.35 10.04
CA VAL A 645 18.94 20.41 9.87
C VAL A 645 18.33 21.79 10.09
N ASP A 646 17.06 21.99 9.73
CA ASP A 646 16.37 23.25 9.91
C ASP A 646 15.97 23.51 11.38
N GLY A 647 16.34 22.61 12.31
CA GLY A 647 16.09 22.75 13.75
C GLY A 647 14.69 22.34 14.22
N GLU A 648 13.87 21.79 13.32
CA GLU A 648 12.47 21.41 13.60
C GLU A 648 12.31 19.94 14.07
N ALA A 649 13.43 19.23 14.31
CA ALA A 649 13.45 17.79 14.64
C ALA A 649 12.62 17.42 15.88
N LEU A 650 12.84 18.13 16.99
CA LEU A 650 12.33 17.76 18.32
C LEU A 650 10.79 17.76 18.38
N PRO A 651 10.08 18.80 17.88
CA PRO A 651 8.62 18.78 17.81
C PRO A 651 8.07 17.66 16.91
N VAL A 652 8.76 17.32 15.82
CA VAL A 652 8.32 16.27 14.89
C VAL A 652 8.49 14.88 15.50
N VAL A 653 9.66 14.60 16.09
CA VAL A 653 9.96 13.33 16.78
C VAL A 653 9.04 13.15 17.98
N GLY A 654 8.86 14.18 18.82
CA GLY A 654 7.96 14.13 19.97
C GLY A 654 6.50 13.85 19.57
N ARG A 655 6.01 14.48 18.49
CA ARG A 655 4.66 14.19 17.95
C ARG A 655 4.54 12.76 17.41
N LYS A 656 5.51 12.26 16.64
CA LYS A 656 5.49 10.90 16.10
C LYS A 656 5.56 9.85 17.21
N LEU A 657 6.41 10.07 18.22
CA LEU A 657 6.51 9.24 19.41
C LEU A 657 5.17 9.23 20.17
N GLY A 658 4.55 10.40 20.35
CA GLY A 658 3.23 10.52 20.97
C GLY A 658 2.13 9.79 20.21
N ALA A 659 2.14 9.81 18.88
CA ALA A 659 1.20 9.06 18.06
C ALA A 659 1.43 7.54 18.14
N MET A 660 2.69 7.08 18.10
CA MET A 660 3.02 5.67 18.30
C MET A 660 2.59 5.18 19.69
N LEU A 661 2.95 5.92 20.74
CA LEU A 661 2.54 5.62 22.10
C LEU A 661 1.02 5.66 22.25
N GLY A 662 0.34 6.61 21.61
CA GLY A 662 -1.12 6.70 21.61
C GLY A 662 -1.81 5.46 21.03
N ILE A 663 -1.26 4.85 19.99
CA ILE A 663 -1.78 3.58 19.41
C ILE A 663 -1.45 2.39 20.32
N THR A 664 -0.20 2.30 20.79
CA THR A 664 0.25 1.19 21.65
C THR A 664 -0.46 1.18 23.00
N ILE A 665 -0.69 2.35 23.60
CA ILE A 665 -1.40 2.55 24.87
C ILE A 665 -2.92 2.53 24.65
N GLY A 666 -3.42 3.06 23.53
CA GLY A 666 -4.84 3.08 23.19
C GLY A 666 -5.43 1.67 23.05
N ASN A 667 -4.63 0.70 22.61
CA ASN A 667 -4.97 -0.73 22.58
C ASN A 667 -4.06 -1.55 23.51
N TRP A 668 -3.81 -1.07 24.74
CA TRP A 668 -2.84 -1.68 25.65
C TRP A 668 -3.10 -3.16 25.93
N GLN A 669 -4.36 -3.62 25.91
CA GLN A 669 -4.71 -5.04 26.13
C GLN A 669 -4.13 -5.93 25.02
N LEU A 670 -4.30 -5.53 23.75
CA LEU A 670 -3.76 -6.27 22.60
C LEU A 670 -2.24 -6.16 22.55
N SER A 671 -1.68 -4.97 22.84
CA SER A 671 -0.23 -4.78 22.92
C SER A 671 0.40 -5.67 24.00
N LEU A 672 -0.18 -5.71 25.20
CA LEU A 672 0.29 -6.56 26.28
C LEU A 672 0.15 -8.05 25.94
N LEU A 673 -1.00 -8.46 25.39
CA LEU A 673 -1.21 -9.84 24.93
C LEU A 673 -0.17 -10.25 23.89
N SER A 674 0.15 -9.36 22.95
CA SER A 674 1.17 -9.59 21.93
C SER A 674 2.56 -9.76 22.53
N LEU A 675 2.94 -8.89 23.47
CA LEU A 675 4.22 -8.98 24.17
C LEU A 675 4.32 -10.28 24.98
N VAL A 676 3.25 -10.67 25.68
CA VAL A 676 3.19 -11.95 26.41
C VAL A 676 3.28 -13.13 25.44
N ALA A 677 2.59 -13.09 24.30
CA ALA A 677 2.66 -14.14 23.29
C ALA A 677 4.06 -14.26 22.66
N LEU A 678 4.71 -13.14 22.36
CA LEU A 678 6.08 -13.11 21.84
C LEU A 678 7.11 -13.57 22.89
N ALA A 679 6.91 -13.21 24.16
CA ALA A 679 7.74 -13.70 25.26
C ALA A 679 7.55 -15.21 25.47
N PHE A 680 6.30 -15.69 25.45
CA PHE A 680 6.00 -17.12 25.49
C PHE A 680 6.67 -17.86 24.33
N LEU A 681 6.54 -17.33 23.10
CA LEU A 681 7.21 -17.88 21.93
C LEU A 681 8.73 -17.90 22.09
N TYR A 682 9.33 -16.84 22.63
CA TYR A 682 10.76 -16.80 22.95
C TYR A 682 11.14 -17.96 23.89
N PHE A 683 10.39 -18.20 24.97
CA PHE A 683 10.66 -19.29 25.90
C PHE A 683 10.50 -20.68 25.27
N VAL A 684 9.51 -20.86 24.40
CA VAL A 684 9.31 -22.09 23.61
C VAL A 684 10.50 -22.31 22.68
N LEU A 685 10.96 -21.28 21.97
CA LEU A 685 12.11 -21.38 21.06
C LEU A 685 13.43 -21.59 21.82
N ALA A 686 13.59 -21.00 23.01
CA ALA A 686 14.79 -21.13 23.82
C ALA A 686 14.94 -22.52 24.45
N ARG A 687 13.84 -23.14 24.89
CA ARG A 687 13.86 -24.48 25.52
C ARG A 687 12.69 -25.34 25.05
N PRO A 688 12.69 -25.81 23.79
CA PRO A 688 11.53 -26.49 23.19
C PRO A 688 11.04 -27.71 23.99
N SER A 689 11.97 -28.51 24.52
CA SER A 689 11.65 -29.74 25.26
C SER A 689 10.87 -29.50 26.55
N ARG A 690 11.12 -28.38 27.25
CA ARG A 690 10.39 -28.03 28.49
C ARG A 690 8.94 -27.63 28.24
N TRP A 691 8.65 -27.18 27.02
CA TRP A 691 7.33 -26.72 26.61
C TRP A 691 6.60 -27.72 25.70
N GLY A 692 7.05 -28.99 25.69
CA GLY A 692 6.40 -30.06 24.93
C GLY A 692 6.68 -30.05 23.42
N ALA A 693 7.63 -29.23 22.94
CA ALA A 693 8.04 -29.15 21.53
C ALA A 693 9.30 -29.99 21.25
N SER A 694 9.29 -31.28 21.62
CA SER A 694 10.42 -32.19 21.42
C SER A 694 10.85 -32.35 19.95
N ALA A 695 9.90 -32.26 19.01
CA ALA A 695 10.19 -32.29 17.58
C ALA A 695 11.04 -31.09 17.12
N LEU A 696 10.87 -29.92 17.72
CA LEU A 696 11.70 -28.74 17.44
C LEU A 696 13.11 -28.90 18.03
N SER A 697 13.23 -29.50 19.22
CA SER A 697 14.54 -29.85 19.80
C SER A 697 15.34 -30.75 18.84
N LEU A 698 14.69 -31.78 18.29
CA LEU A 698 15.29 -32.69 17.33
C LEU A 698 15.68 -31.99 16.01
N ALA A 699 14.91 -30.97 15.59
CA ALA A 699 15.27 -30.15 14.45
C ALA A 699 16.51 -29.30 14.73
N TYR A 700 16.65 -28.73 15.93
CA TYR A 700 17.84 -27.99 16.32
C TYR A 700 19.09 -28.86 16.42
N GLU A 701 18.95 -30.09 16.91
CA GLU A 701 20.06 -31.06 16.96
C GLU A 701 20.58 -31.39 15.55
N ARG A 702 19.68 -31.56 14.59
CA ARG A 702 20.07 -31.88 13.20
C ARG A 702 20.42 -30.66 12.36
N ALA A 703 19.88 -29.49 12.68
CA ALA A 703 20.06 -28.26 11.93
C ALA A 703 20.22 -27.06 12.88
N PRO A 704 21.39 -26.88 13.52
CA PRO A 704 21.62 -25.82 14.49
C PRO A 704 21.40 -24.40 13.94
N ALA A 705 21.57 -24.17 12.63
CA ALA A 705 21.32 -22.87 12.02
C ALA A 705 19.85 -22.44 12.11
N LEU A 706 18.90 -23.38 12.25
CA LEU A 706 17.48 -23.07 12.44
C LEU A 706 17.25 -22.27 13.71
N HIS A 707 17.94 -22.60 14.80
CA HIS A 707 17.87 -21.85 16.06
C HIS A 707 18.32 -20.39 15.84
N ALA A 708 19.45 -20.18 15.15
CA ALA A 708 19.90 -18.83 14.81
C ALA A 708 18.88 -18.07 13.96
N GLY A 709 18.31 -18.72 12.94
CA GLY A 709 17.31 -18.13 12.05
C GLY A 709 16.06 -17.69 12.80
N LEU A 710 15.48 -18.56 13.64
CA LEU A 710 14.24 -18.26 14.36
C LEU A 710 14.40 -17.13 15.38
N PHE A 711 15.53 -17.06 16.09
CA PHE A 711 15.80 -15.95 16.99
C PHE A 711 16.04 -14.64 16.24
N GLY A 712 16.70 -14.69 15.08
CA GLY A 712 16.84 -13.52 14.22
C GLY A 712 15.48 -13.01 13.72
N THR A 713 14.64 -13.89 13.19
CA THR A 713 13.27 -13.58 12.75
C THR A 713 12.42 -13.03 13.89
N LEU A 714 12.44 -13.67 15.07
CA LEU A 714 11.68 -13.20 16.23
C LEU A 714 12.14 -11.82 16.69
N THR A 715 13.45 -11.56 16.65
CA THR A 715 14.02 -10.26 16.99
C THR A 715 13.59 -9.19 15.99
N ALA A 716 13.62 -9.47 14.69
CA ALA A 716 13.12 -8.56 13.67
C ALA A 716 11.61 -8.28 13.82
N ALA A 717 10.81 -9.31 14.11
CA ALA A 717 9.38 -9.17 14.35
C ALA A 717 9.07 -8.33 15.60
N LEU A 718 9.80 -8.55 16.70
CA LEU A 718 9.63 -7.80 17.94
C LEU A 718 10.10 -6.34 17.79
N ALA A 719 11.27 -6.12 17.18
CA ALA A 719 11.74 -4.77 16.92
C ALA A 719 10.79 -4.05 15.95
N GLY A 720 10.29 -4.74 14.91
CA GLY A 720 9.33 -4.20 13.98
C GLY A 720 8.02 -3.82 14.66
N PHE A 721 7.48 -4.67 15.53
CA PHE A 721 6.31 -4.40 16.37
C PHE A 721 6.44 -3.10 17.18
N LEU A 722 7.64 -2.82 17.72
CA LEU A 722 7.92 -1.65 18.55
C LEU A 722 8.20 -0.38 17.74
N LEU A 723 8.77 -0.52 16.54
CA LEU A 723 9.30 0.60 15.75
C LEU A 723 8.36 1.08 14.64
N ASN A 724 7.33 0.30 14.29
CA ASN A 724 6.40 0.62 13.20
C ASN A 724 4.98 0.92 13.70
N ASP A 725 4.22 1.65 12.88
CA ASP A 725 2.82 2.03 13.12
C ASP A 725 1.81 0.89 12.95
N SER A 726 2.20 -0.24 12.35
CA SER A 726 1.33 -1.42 12.20
C SER A 726 1.24 -2.32 13.44
N GLY A 727 2.07 -2.10 14.47
CA GLY A 727 2.02 -2.86 15.73
C GLY A 727 2.00 -4.38 15.52
N ILE A 728 0.96 -5.05 16.05
CA ILE A 728 0.81 -6.53 16.07
C ILE A 728 0.78 -7.19 14.68
N ALA A 729 0.44 -6.45 13.62
CA ALA A 729 0.37 -7.01 12.28
C ALA A 729 1.73 -7.56 11.79
N ILE A 730 2.84 -6.94 12.20
CA ILE A 730 4.21 -7.38 11.83
C ILE A 730 4.52 -8.77 12.40
N PRO A 731 4.47 -9.00 13.73
CA PRO A 731 4.75 -10.32 14.28
C PRO A 731 3.72 -11.36 13.81
N ALA A 732 2.44 -10.99 13.66
CA ALA A 732 1.45 -11.90 13.11
C ALA A 732 1.88 -12.41 11.72
N MET A 733 2.26 -11.52 10.81
CA MET A 733 2.67 -11.89 9.45
C MET A 733 4.02 -12.62 9.40
N ALA A 734 4.98 -12.26 10.26
CA ALA A 734 6.21 -13.03 10.38
C ALA A 734 5.93 -14.50 10.78
N LEU A 735 4.97 -14.71 11.68
CA LEU A 735 4.59 -16.06 12.15
C LEU A 735 3.86 -16.88 11.09
N THR A 736 3.09 -16.25 10.19
CA THR A 736 2.44 -16.99 9.08
C THR A 736 3.45 -17.65 8.13
N VAL A 737 4.69 -17.14 8.09
CA VAL A 737 5.79 -17.76 7.33
C VAL A 737 6.63 -18.67 8.23
N ALA A 738 7.06 -18.19 9.40
CA ALA A 738 8.03 -18.89 10.23
C ALA A 738 7.49 -20.17 10.87
N VAL A 739 6.29 -20.14 11.46
CA VAL A 739 5.71 -21.27 12.19
C VAL A 739 5.48 -22.50 11.29
N PRO A 740 4.81 -22.39 10.13
CA PRO A 740 4.52 -23.57 9.33
C PRO A 740 5.79 -24.14 8.69
N LEU A 741 6.75 -23.32 8.26
CA LEU A 741 8.02 -23.82 7.74
C LEU A 741 8.86 -24.52 8.84
N THR A 742 8.84 -23.99 10.07
CA THR A 742 9.50 -24.62 11.23
C THR A 742 8.84 -25.95 11.61
N LEU A 743 7.51 -26.03 11.53
CA LEU A 743 6.78 -27.27 11.71
C LEU A 743 7.20 -28.31 10.65
N ALA A 744 7.31 -27.92 9.37
CA ALA A 744 7.78 -28.81 8.31
C ALA A 744 9.20 -29.36 8.58
N ALA A 745 10.12 -28.51 9.06
CA ALA A 745 11.46 -28.92 9.47
C ALA A 745 11.43 -29.88 10.67
N SER A 746 10.61 -29.58 11.68
CA SER A 746 10.42 -30.40 12.89
C SER A 746 9.88 -31.79 12.56
N VAL A 747 8.85 -31.86 11.70
CA VAL A 747 8.27 -33.12 11.23
C VAL A 747 9.29 -33.93 10.43
N ARG A 748 10.10 -33.28 9.58
CA ARG A 748 11.19 -33.95 8.87
C ARG A 748 12.23 -34.52 9.82
N ALA A 749 12.61 -33.78 10.86
CA ALA A 749 13.52 -34.27 11.88
C ALA A 749 12.95 -35.52 12.57
N VAL A 750 11.67 -35.52 12.93
CA VAL A 750 11.00 -36.72 13.50
C VAL A 750 11.03 -37.90 12.53
N LEU A 751 10.73 -37.69 11.25
CA LEU A 751 10.77 -38.75 10.22
C LEU A 751 12.18 -39.34 10.00
N LEU A 752 13.24 -38.56 10.26
CA LEU A 752 14.62 -39.04 10.15
C LEU A 752 15.12 -39.73 11.42
N ALA A 753 14.47 -39.52 12.58
CA ALA A 753 14.81 -40.27 13.78
C ALA A 753 14.27 -41.69 13.65
N GLN A 754 15.19 -42.66 13.57
CA GLN A 754 14.81 -44.07 13.59
C GLN A 754 14.00 -44.38 14.86
N PRO A 755 12.99 -45.26 14.79
CA PRO A 755 12.36 -45.78 15.98
C PRO A 755 13.43 -46.50 16.80
N THR A 756 13.68 -46.05 18.03
CA THR A 756 14.43 -46.83 19.01
C THR A 756 13.74 -48.17 19.13
N THR A 757 14.41 -49.24 18.69
CA THR A 757 14.06 -50.62 19.03
C THR A 757 13.88 -50.64 20.55
N PRO A 758 12.74 -51.12 21.09
CA PRO A 758 12.61 -51.31 22.53
C PRO A 758 13.84 -52.11 22.98
N GLY A 759 14.60 -51.56 23.93
CA GLY A 759 15.71 -52.28 24.53
C GLY A 759 15.21 -53.65 24.96
N ARG A 760 15.98 -54.70 24.64
CA ARG A 760 15.69 -56.08 25.07
C ARG A 760 15.32 -56.00 26.55
N PRO A 761 14.17 -56.55 26.99
CA PRO A 761 13.83 -56.57 28.41
C PRO A 761 15.05 -57.10 29.15
N SER A 762 15.57 -56.33 30.10
CA SER A 762 16.61 -56.83 31.00
C SER A 762 16.11 -58.17 31.52
N ALA A 763 16.92 -59.22 31.35
CA ALA A 763 16.59 -60.54 31.87
C ALA A 763 16.17 -60.38 33.34
N SER A 764 15.06 -61.04 33.71
CA SER A 764 14.55 -61.07 35.07
C SER A 764 15.72 -61.24 36.03
N ALA A 765 15.85 -60.34 37.00
CA ALA A 765 16.86 -60.46 38.03
C ALA A 765 16.64 -61.80 38.75
N GLU A 766 17.44 -62.80 38.38
CA GLU A 766 17.48 -64.08 39.07
C GLU A 766 18.00 -63.79 40.48
N ALA A 767 17.11 -63.98 41.45
CA ALA A 767 17.36 -63.67 42.84
C ALA A 767 18.58 -64.46 43.34
N THR A 768 19.72 -63.79 43.47
CA THR A 768 20.96 -64.32 44.04
C THR A 768 20.91 -64.32 45.57
N ALA A 769 19.72 -64.52 46.16
CA ALA A 769 19.57 -64.62 47.61
C ALA A 769 19.93 -66.05 48.03
N PRO A 770 20.98 -66.26 48.85
CA PRO A 770 21.30 -67.59 49.35
C PRO A 770 20.20 -68.08 50.30
N PRO A 771 19.90 -69.39 50.31
CA PRO A 771 18.87 -69.95 51.19
C PRO A 771 19.27 -69.77 52.66
N GLY A 772 18.42 -69.11 53.43
CA GLY A 772 18.56 -68.97 54.88
C GLY A 772 18.43 -70.32 55.59
N PRO A 773 19.10 -70.52 56.74
CA PRO A 773 19.17 -71.82 57.41
C PRO A 773 17.80 -72.22 57.98
N SER A 774 17.43 -73.47 57.76
CA SER A 774 16.25 -74.10 58.35
C SER A 774 16.41 -74.27 59.85
N THR A 775 15.48 -73.75 60.64
CA THR A 775 15.24 -74.17 62.03
C THR A 775 13.81 -74.68 62.16
N ARG A 776 13.70 -75.82 62.84
CA ARG A 776 12.48 -76.61 63.11
C ARG A 776 11.38 -75.86 63.82
#